data_AF-A0A7C3SBB1-F1
#
_entry.id   AF-A0A7C3SBB1-F1
#
_cell.length_a   1.000
_cell.length_b   1.000
_cell.length_c   1.000
_cell.angle_alpha   90.00
_cell.angle_beta   90.00
_cell.angle_gamma   90.00
#
_symmetry.space_group_name_H-M   'P 1'
#
loop_
_entity.id
_entity.type
_entity.pdbx_description
1 polymer ?
#
loop_
_entity_poly.entity_id
_entity_poly.type
_entity_poly.pdbx_seq_one_letter_code
_entity_poly.pdbx_strand_id
1 'polypeptide(L)'
;MKLLLSDERRFLKLTGVFLSLLLLFLLAVSAISSQEDEDDSWEIVKYPVEKTPPLDPTTGTPEGKTEPPARPTPGNYRKSYLPFKNNAYPTPLFTNDTWYFPPIHHQGYMVPEDYYEWLNTVTKLSTPHANETRQRCESCHGDPQTDGFGFYHQWLESKHANARKDVFERYIRQSKLLWWGKVDQFFKEAGIPDWFVEKVPGIKEVAKLYPKAVVRELGVNLDELVGRKSPLWDEQRKVYRVSCIDCHVKPGATKSGEKEPGIVLPTTRTCATCHARQWVEMMSELTVNSPPFPPGRPSHAAGWISNIAVPWYATNSRQLQIGCDSCHNTEVRGCDSCHTRHSFDAKVARHPKACEACHMGPDHPDYEAWATSKHGHVCEASHPDYSKRLAEAIPGKDYKAPTCQYCHMRYKEAGEVYVSHNMVAKAIWRMGTAYHDPTGQLMPKDQPLDMRIALNKARDLGLAETGYDERREMWTAVCTDCHGQRFVETWRNAADEGLVQAYRYLLKQKEKIQKLFDEGLLMNQKFGVRGKDTVQDFLSIHFTLDYPAGLWRWFHKGKNTPSEIERRFVEVWFRWILHYYKGTFHGSPDISFHQGIVQVWKEDAYIDEEELKLRKLDELERKIRQLEQSQLRQARGNGAR
;
A
#
# COMPACT_ATOMS: atom_id res chain seq x y z
N MET A 1 -47.15 52.18 -25.05
CA MET A 1 -45.76 52.68 -25.09
C MET A 1 -45.29 53.39 -23.81
N LYS A 2 -46.07 54.24 -23.13
CA LYS A 2 -45.61 54.88 -21.87
C LYS A 2 -45.52 53.95 -20.63
N LEU A 3 -46.14 52.76 -20.65
CA LEU A 3 -46.07 51.77 -19.55
C LEU A 3 -44.89 50.78 -19.65
N LEU A 4 -44.23 50.67 -20.81
CA LEU A 4 -43.04 49.80 -20.99
C LEU A 4 -41.73 50.51 -20.62
N LEU A 5 -41.70 51.84 -20.66
CA LEU A 5 -40.52 52.65 -20.33
C LEU A 5 -40.30 52.87 -18.82
N SER A 6 -41.28 52.53 -17.96
CA SER A 6 -41.15 52.66 -16.50
C SER A 6 -40.42 51.46 -15.87
N ASP A 7 -40.48 50.29 -16.50
CA ASP A 7 -39.84 49.07 -15.98
C ASP A 7 -38.35 48.99 -16.33
N GLU A 8 -37.93 49.43 -17.53
CA GLU A 8 -36.50 49.46 -17.88
C GLU A 8 -35.69 50.42 -16.99
N ARG A 9 -36.26 51.56 -16.58
CA ARG A 9 -35.58 52.48 -15.65
C ARG A 9 -35.47 51.92 -14.23
N ARG A 10 -36.40 51.06 -13.81
CA ARG A 10 -36.32 50.34 -12.54
C ARG A 10 -35.28 49.22 -12.62
N PHE A 11 -35.23 48.50 -13.74
CA PHE A 11 -34.25 47.43 -13.96
C PHE A 11 -32.82 47.98 -14.03
N LEU A 12 -32.59 49.09 -14.74
CA LEU A 12 -31.28 49.78 -14.80
C LEU A 12 -30.83 50.37 -13.44
N LYS A 13 -31.77 50.83 -12.60
CA LYS A 13 -31.45 51.27 -11.24
C LYS A 13 -31.10 50.09 -10.32
N LEU A 14 -31.81 48.98 -10.43
CA LEU A 14 -31.54 47.77 -9.66
C LEU A 14 -30.22 47.11 -10.06
N THR A 15 -29.89 47.05 -11.36
CA THR A 15 -28.60 46.54 -11.83
C THR A 15 -27.45 47.46 -11.45
N GLY A 16 -27.62 48.78 -11.50
CA GLY A 16 -26.61 49.74 -11.03
C GLY A 16 -26.31 49.60 -9.53
N VAL A 17 -27.33 49.42 -8.69
CA VAL A 17 -27.15 49.19 -7.24
C VAL A 17 -26.47 47.83 -6.98
N PHE A 18 -26.82 46.79 -7.72
CA PHE A 18 -26.17 45.48 -7.62
C PHE A 18 -24.70 45.51 -8.02
N LEU A 19 -24.35 46.20 -9.12
CA LEU A 19 -22.97 46.39 -9.56
C LEU A 19 -22.16 47.22 -8.56
N SER A 20 -22.78 48.22 -7.93
CA SER A 20 -22.12 49.06 -6.92
C SER A 20 -21.87 48.28 -5.62
N LEU A 21 -22.80 47.43 -5.20
CA LEU A 21 -22.64 46.52 -4.06
C LEU A 21 -21.61 45.42 -4.35
N LEU A 22 -21.56 44.90 -5.58
CA LEU A 22 -20.55 43.93 -6.00
C LEU A 22 -19.15 44.56 -6.03
N LEU A 23 -19.03 45.82 -6.47
CA LEU A 23 -17.77 46.57 -6.45
C LEU A 23 -17.31 46.86 -5.01
N LEU A 24 -18.24 47.24 -4.13
CA LEU A 24 -17.96 47.45 -2.70
C LEU A 24 -17.56 46.14 -2.01
N PHE A 25 -18.19 45.02 -2.37
CA PHE A 25 -17.83 43.70 -1.84
C PHE A 25 -16.45 43.24 -2.36
N LEU A 26 -16.15 43.47 -3.64
CA LEU A 26 -14.81 43.20 -4.21
C LEU A 26 -13.74 44.09 -3.59
N LEU A 27 -14.02 45.38 -3.36
CA LEU A 27 -13.09 46.28 -2.67
C LEU A 27 -12.91 45.92 -1.19
N ALA A 28 -13.96 45.43 -0.51
CA ALA A 28 -13.86 44.91 0.86
C ALA A 28 -13.06 43.60 0.93
N VAL A 29 -13.22 42.70 -0.04
CA VAL A 29 -12.40 41.48 -0.13
C VAL A 29 -10.94 41.83 -0.46
N SER A 30 -10.68 42.82 -1.32
CA SER A 30 -9.32 43.31 -1.58
C SER A 30 -8.70 44.00 -0.36
N ALA A 31 -9.50 44.70 0.47
CA ALA A 31 -9.02 45.33 1.71
C ALA A 31 -8.79 44.32 2.85
N ILE A 32 -9.54 43.21 2.88
CA ILE A 32 -9.29 42.08 3.79
C ILE A 32 -8.08 41.27 3.34
N SER A 33 -7.81 41.19 2.02
CA SER A 33 -6.59 40.55 1.50
C SER A 33 -5.34 41.44 1.54
N SER A 34 -5.46 42.70 1.94
CA SER A 34 -4.34 43.65 2.05
C SER A 34 -3.97 43.98 3.51
N GLN A 35 -4.55 43.31 4.49
CA GLN A 35 -3.89 43.18 5.79
C GLN A 35 -2.81 42.10 5.61
N GLU A 36 -1.67 42.53 5.08
CA GLU A 36 -0.43 41.78 5.22
C GLU A 36 -0.16 41.66 6.73
N ASP A 37 -0.33 40.45 7.26
CA ASP A 37 0.27 40.08 8.55
C ASP A 37 1.78 40.31 8.40
N GLU A 38 2.29 41.39 9.00
CA GLU A 38 3.68 41.86 8.94
C GLU A 38 4.68 40.93 9.66
N ASP A 39 4.40 39.63 9.83
CA ASP A 39 5.33 38.69 10.48
C ASP A 39 5.40 37.29 9.85
N ASP A 40 4.87 37.12 8.64
CA ASP A 40 4.99 35.86 7.88
C ASP A 40 6.30 35.81 7.07
N SER A 41 7.41 36.22 7.69
CA SER A 41 8.74 35.92 7.18
C SER A 41 9.03 34.44 7.41
N TRP A 42 8.41 33.58 6.59
CA TRP A 42 8.93 32.25 6.35
C TRP A 42 10.33 32.44 5.80
N GLU A 43 11.35 32.38 6.67
CA GLU A 43 12.72 32.21 6.22
C GLU A 43 12.69 31.02 5.27
N ILE A 44 12.86 31.31 3.98
CA ILE A 44 13.05 30.27 2.98
C ILE A 44 14.32 29.57 3.43
N VAL A 45 14.15 28.44 4.10
CA VAL A 45 15.25 27.53 4.44
C VAL A 45 15.89 27.19 3.11
N LYS A 46 16.98 27.88 2.80
CA LYS A 46 17.81 27.58 1.64
C LYS A 46 18.53 26.29 1.99
N TYR A 47 17.89 25.17 1.66
CA TYR A 47 18.58 23.90 1.63
C TYR A 47 19.85 24.07 0.78
N PRO A 48 21.01 23.56 1.22
CA PRO A 48 22.15 23.48 0.33
C PRO A 48 21.67 22.78 -0.93
N VAL A 49 21.77 23.47 -2.06
CA VAL A 49 21.51 22.88 -3.37
C VAL A 49 22.64 21.89 -3.59
N GLU A 50 22.50 20.68 -3.04
CA GLU A 50 23.15 19.55 -3.67
C GLU A 50 22.64 19.57 -5.11
N LYS A 51 23.55 19.84 -6.05
CA LYS A 51 23.30 19.74 -7.47
C LYS A 51 23.01 18.26 -7.77
N THR A 52 21.79 17.83 -7.44
CA THR A 52 21.22 16.64 -8.04
C THR A 52 21.26 16.95 -9.53
N PRO A 53 22.04 16.23 -10.34
CA PRO A 53 22.09 16.52 -11.76
C PRO A 53 20.65 16.45 -12.28
N PRO A 54 20.20 17.43 -13.08
CA PRO A 54 18.83 17.46 -13.58
C PRO A 54 18.53 16.09 -14.19
N LEU A 55 17.46 15.45 -13.75
CA LEU A 55 17.08 14.14 -14.27
C LEU A 55 16.23 14.37 -15.50
N ASP A 56 16.51 13.65 -16.58
CA ASP A 56 15.60 13.58 -17.71
C ASP A 56 14.24 13.07 -17.19
N PRO A 57 13.15 13.82 -17.33
CA PRO A 57 11.85 13.47 -16.75
C PRO A 57 11.20 12.24 -17.41
N THR A 58 11.74 11.79 -18.55
CA THR A 58 11.30 10.60 -19.28
C THR A 58 12.13 9.36 -18.93
N THR A 59 13.42 9.49 -18.67
CA THR A 59 14.29 8.33 -18.38
C THR A 59 14.68 8.19 -16.91
N GLY A 60 14.52 9.26 -16.11
CA GLY A 60 14.98 9.30 -14.72
C GLY A 60 16.51 9.34 -14.58
N THR A 61 17.26 9.49 -15.68
CA THR A 61 18.72 9.52 -15.68
C THR A 61 19.26 10.95 -15.58
N PRO A 62 20.42 11.18 -14.94
CA PRO A 62 21.12 12.47 -15.01
C PRO A 62 21.25 12.96 -16.46
N GLU A 63 20.90 14.22 -16.71
CA GLU A 63 21.02 14.89 -18.00
C GLU A 63 22.46 14.71 -18.53
N GLY A 64 22.57 14.23 -19.77
CA GLY A 64 23.86 13.97 -20.42
C GLY A 64 24.48 12.60 -20.16
N LYS A 65 23.88 11.73 -19.32
CA LYS A 65 24.27 10.31 -19.22
C LYS A 65 23.29 9.43 -19.99
N THR A 66 23.75 8.83 -21.09
CA THR A 66 22.94 7.99 -22.00
C THR A 66 23.07 6.49 -21.73
N GLU A 67 23.99 6.10 -20.85
CA GLU A 67 24.19 4.72 -20.45
C GLU A 67 23.44 4.46 -19.13
N PRO A 68 22.50 3.49 -19.11
CA PRO A 68 21.98 3.01 -17.84
C PRO A 68 23.18 2.52 -17.00
N PRO A 69 23.23 2.80 -15.69
CA PRO A 69 24.27 2.23 -14.84
C PRO A 69 24.35 0.70 -15.03
N ALA A 70 25.50 0.10 -14.69
CA ALA A 70 25.68 -1.34 -14.78
C ALA A 70 24.52 -2.11 -14.10
N ARG A 71 24.09 -3.25 -14.67
CA ARG A 71 22.99 -4.07 -14.12
C ARG A 71 23.13 -4.18 -12.59
N PRO A 72 22.10 -3.86 -11.80
CA PRO A 72 22.18 -4.01 -10.36
C PRO A 72 22.56 -5.46 -10.03
N THR A 73 23.50 -5.64 -9.10
CA THR A 73 23.84 -6.98 -8.62
C THR A 73 22.68 -7.44 -7.74
N PRO A 74 22.00 -8.56 -8.05
CA PRO A 74 20.89 -9.03 -7.23
C PRO A 74 21.35 -9.27 -5.80
N GLY A 75 20.73 -8.60 -4.83
CA GLY A 75 21.01 -8.78 -3.41
C GLY A 75 19.84 -9.42 -2.68
N ASN A 76 20.04 -9.87 -1.45
CA ASN A 76 18.97 -10.43 -0.64
C ASN A 76 18.45 -9.36 0.32
N TYR A 77 17.14 -9.09 0.32
CA TYR A 77 16.52 -8.32 1.40
C TYR A 77 16.55 -9.13 2.69
N ARG A 78 17.39 -8.69 3.63
CA ARG A 78 17.65 -9.38 4.88
C ARG A 78 17.24 -8.51 6.04
N LYS A 79 16.34 -9.03 6.86
CA LYS A 79 15.98 -8.45 8.15
C LYS A 79 15.80 -9.57 9.14
N SER A 80 16.32 -9.38 10.36
CA SER A 80 16.33 -10.38 11.43
C SER A 80 14.96 -10.94 11.82
N TYR A 81 13.91 -10.19 11.53
CA TYR A 81 12.51 -10.54 11.77
C TYR A 81 11.85 -11.32 10.63
N LEU A 82 12.52 -11.51 9.48
CA LEU A 82 11.93 -12.24 8.37
C LEU A 82 11.89 -13.74 8.68
N PRO A 83 10.73 -14.42 8.51
CA PRO A 83 10.56 -15.85 8.81
C PRO A 83 11.09 -16.78 7.72
N PHE A 84 11.91 -16.26 6.82
CA PHE A 84 12.51 -17.02 5.73
C PHE A 84 13.88 -17.57 6.10
N LYS A 85 14.36 -18.55 5.32
CA LYS A 85 15.70 -19.13 5.50
C LYS A 85 16.77 -18.04 5.53
N ASN A 86 17.66 -18.09 6.52
CA ASN A 86 18.72 -17.10 6.74
C ASN A 86 18.21 -15.66 6.89
N ASN A 87 16.96 -15.47 7.32
CA ASN A 87 16.32 -14.15 7.44
C ASN A 87 16.36 -13.35 6.13
N ALA A 88 16.36 -14.03 4.98
CA ALA A 88 16.37 -13.44 3.64
C ALA A 88 15.08 -13.71 2.92
N TYR A 89 14.45 -12.66 2.39
CA TYR A 89 13.33 -12.82 1.47
C TYR A 89 13.73 -13.74 0.30
N PRO A 90 12.90 -14.72 -0.09
CA PRO A 90 13.29 -15.82 -0.98
C PRO A 90 13.38 -15.41 -2.46
N THR A 91 13.53 -14.13 -2.76
CA THR A 91 13.71 -13.61 -4.12
C THR A 91 14.77 -12.52 -4.08
N PRO A 92 15.75 -12.53 -5.01
CA PRO A 92 16.69 -11.44 -5.12
C PRO A 92 15.96 -10.12 -5.35
N LEU A 93 16.31 -9.10 -4.58
CA LEU A 93 15.82 -7.75 -4.75
C LEU A 93 16.94 -6.85 -5.28
N PHE A 94 16.54 -5.68 -5.75
CA PHE A 94 17.44 -4.58 -6.01
C PHE A 94 17.77 -3.93 -4.64
N THR A 95 18.95 -4.21 -4.08
CA THR A 95 19.31 -3.79 -2.71
C THR A 95 20.26 -2.58 -2.68
N ASN A 96 20.40 -2.00 -1.47
CA ASN A 96 21.12 -0.77 -1.12
C ASN A 96 22.57 -0.64 -1.62
N ASP A 97 23.27 -1.73 -1.95
CA ASP A 97 24.67 -1.70 -2.38
C ASP A 97 24.85 -1.30 -3.86
N THR A 98 23.78 -0.88 -4.53
CA THR A 98 23.84 -0.41 -5.91
C THR A 98 23.58 1.09 -5.96
N TRP A 99 24.40 1.84 -6.71
CA TRP A 99 24.30 3.31 -6.91
C TRP A 99 22.91 3.76 -7.45
N TYR A 100 22.03 2.82 -7.82
CA TYR A 100 20.61 3.08 -8.11
C TYR A 100 19.80 3.61 -6.92
N PHE A 101 20.34 3.57 -5.69
CA PHE A 101 19.60 3.84 -4.46
C PHE A 101 20.26 4.87 -3.52
N PRO A 102 20.53 6.12 -3.92
CA PRO A 102 20.71 7.15 -2.89
C PRO A 102 19.36 7.29 -2.15
N PRO A 103 19.33 7.12 -0.81
CA PRO A 103 18.13 7.44 -0.07
C PRO A 103 17.78 8.92 -0.26
N ILE A 104 16.49 9.23 -0.18
CA ILE A 104 16.04 10.63 -0.17
C ILE A 104 15.43 10.96 1.20
N HIS A 105 15.35 12.25 1.56
CA HIS A 105 15.10 12.67 2.94
C HIS A 105 13.86 12.02 3.60
N HIS A 106 12.76 11.83 2.86
CA HIS A 106 11.54 11.24 3.44
C HIS A 106 11.73 9.77 3.87
N GLN A 107 12.67 9.04 3.26
CA GLN A 107 12.91 7.63 3.59
C GLN A 107 13.51 7.45 4.99
N GLY A 108 14.19 8.47 5.53
CA GLY A 108 14.61 8.45 6.93
C GLY A 108 13.42 8.33 7.88
N TYR A 109 12.24 8.84 7.50
CA TYR A 109 11.00 8.69 8.26
C TYR A 109 10.18 7.45 7.89
N MET A 110 10.25 6.99 6.64
CA MET A 110 9.46 5.83 6.19
C MET A 110 10.12 4.49 6.58
N VAL A 111 11.45 4.42 6.54
CA VAL A 111 12.23 3.21 6.83
C VAL A 111 13.39 3.53 7.76
N PRO A 112 13.08 3.90 9.01
CA PRO A 112 14.06 4.49 9.88
C PRO A 112 15.23 3.56 10.25
N GLU A 113 15.01 2.24 10.27
CA GLU A 113 16.07 1.27 10.55
C GLU A 113 17.19 1.29 9.50
N ASP A 114 16.89 1.72 8.27
CA ASP A 114 17.85 1.74 7.17
C ASP A 114 18.43 3.14 6.93
N TYR A 115 17.62 4.19 7.15
CA TYR A 115 17.97 5.53 6.66
C TYR A 115 17.84 6.65 7.69
N TYR A 116 17.41 6.40 8.93
CA TYR A 116 17.26 7.50 9.89
C TYR A 116 18.62 8.10 10.28
N GLU A 117 19.63 7.27 10.54
CA GLU A 117 20.98 7.75 10.82
C GLU A 117 21.53 8.56 9.63
N TRP A 118 21.39 8.05 8.40
CA TRP A 118 21.74 8.78 7.20
C TRP A 118 21.02 10.13 7.12
N LEU A 119 19.72 10.18 7.36
CA LEU A 119 18.94 11.41 7.36
C LEU A 119 19.53 12.43 8.34
N ASN A 120 19.93 12.00 9.55
CA ASN A 120 20.55 12.87 10.54
C ASN A 120 21.95 13.37 10.13
N THR A 121 22.66 12.66 9.22
CA THR A 121 23.93 13.15 8.67
C THR A 121 23.74 14.22 7.61
N VAL A 122 22.67 14.12 6.80
CA VAL A 122 22.40 15.06 5.68
C VAL A 122 21.50 16.22 6.08
N THR A 123 20.66 16.04 7.10
CA THR A 123 19.87 17.09 7.73
C THR A 123 20.40 17.33 9.13
N LYS A 124 20.95 18.52 9.38
CA LYS A 124 21.30 18.91 10.75
C LYS A 124 20.03 19.17 11.53
N LEU A 125 19.81 18.47 12.64
CA LEU A 125 18.77 18.85 13.59
C LEU A 125 19.08 20.26 14.13
N SER A 126 18.07 21.12 14.18
CA SER A 126 18.18 22.45 14.79
C SER A 126 18.36 22.36 16.30
N THR A 127 17.75 21.36 16.94
CA THR A 127 17.76 21.17 18.39
C THR A 127 18.45 19.86 18.77
N PRO A 128 19.57 19.91 19.52
CA PRO A 128 20.27 18.73 20.00
C PRO A 128 19.42 17.96 21.01
N HIS A 129 19.43 16.62 20.94
CA HIS A 129 18.72 15.76 21.89
C HIS A 129 19.67 14.84 22.66
N ALA A 130 20.98 15.09 22.70
CA ALA A 130 21.91 14.30 23.49
C ALA A 130 21.75 14.51 25.00
N ASN A 131 21.81 13.41 25.75
CA ASN A 131 21.70 13.38 27.23
C ASN A 131 20.41 13.98 27.81
N GLU A 132 19.37 14.14 27.01
CA GLU A 132 18.06 14.62 27.44
C GLU A 132 17.36 13.58 28.32
N THR A 133 16.78 14.04 29.42
CA THR A 133 16.10 13.15 30.38
C THR A 133 14.64 12.92 29.99
N ARG A 134 14.07 11.81 30.48
CA ARG A 134 12.63 11.53 30.35
C ARG A 134 11.73 12.71 30.72
N GLN A 135 11.98 13.33 31.86
CA GLN A 135 11.21 14.48 32.33
C GLN A 135 11.38 15.69 31.41
N ARG A 136 12.60 15.89 30.90
CA ARG A 136 12.90 16.99 29.99
C ARG A 136 12.17 16.86 28.65
N CYS A 137 12.05 15.63 28.10
CA CYS A 137 11.22 15.39 26.92
C CYS A 137 9.76 15.86 27.13
N GLU A 138 9.14 15.47 28.24
CA GLU A 138 7.75 15.87 28.56
C GLU A 138 7.64 17.38 28.83
N SER A 139 8.56 17.96 29.59
CA SER A 139 8.50 19.38 29.94
C SER A 139 8.80 20.31 28.77
N CYS A 140 9.71 19.91 27.88
CA CYS A 140 10.07 20.70 26.71
C CYS A 140 8.90 20.66 25.74
N HIS A 141 8.53 19.48 25.23
CA HIS A 141 7.42 19.35 24.29
C HIS A 141 6.05 19.69 24.91
N GLY A 142 5.93 19.83 26.23
CA GLY A 142 4.73 20.34 26.89
C GLY A 142 4.64 21.87 26.95
N ASP A 143 5.68 22.59 26.54
CA ASP A 143 5.71 24.03 26.43
C ASP A 143 5.13 24.48 25.08
N PRO A 144 4.07 25.32 25.06
CA PRO A 144 3.49 25.87 23.83
C PRO A 144 4.48 26.64 22.94
N GLN A 145 5.61 27.08 23.49
CA GLN A 145 6.65 27.82 22.77
C GLN A 145 7.67 26.92 22.06
N THR A 146 7.54 25.59 22.19
CA THR A 146 8.48 24.64 21.60
C THR A 146 7.83 23.74 20.57
N ASP A 147 8.64 23.18 19.69
CA ASP A 147 8.20 22.16 18.73
C ASP A 147 7.57 20.96 19.45
N GLY A 148 6.58 20.33 18.83
CA GLY A 148 5.99 19.09 19.35
C GLY A 148 4.89 19.26 20.40
N PHE A 149 4.49 20.48 20.75
CA PHE A 149 3.37 20.77 21.65
C PHE A 149 2.08 19.99 21.33
N GLY A 150 1.68 19.96 20.05
CA GLY A 150 0.51 19.20 19.61
C GLY A 150 0.65 17.69 19.84
N PHE A 151 1.86 17.14 19.65
CA PHE A 151 2.11 15.72 19.89
C PHE A 151 2.15 15.37 21.37
N TYR A 152 2.67 16.26 22.22
CA TYR A 152 2.60 16.11 23.67
C TYR A 152 1.15 16.01 24.15
N HIS A 153 0.26 16.88 23.66
CA HIS A 153 -1.16 16.85 24.03
C HIS A 153 -1.87 15.57 23.57
N GLN A 154 -1.64 15.13 22.33
CA GLN A 154 -2.17 13.85 21.84
C GLN A 154 -1.67 12.66 22.68
N TRP A 155 -0.38 12.67 23.06
CA TRP A 155 0.18 11.65 23.92
C TRP A 155 -0.45 11.69 25.33
N LEU A 156 -0.66 12.87 25.90
CA LEU A 156 -1.22 13.06 27.24
C LEU A 156 -2.63 12.45 27.36
N GLU A 157 -3.42 12.54 26.30
CA GLU A 157 -4.76 11.93 26.19
C GLU A 157 -4.73 10.42 25.88
N SER A 158 -3.57 9.89 25.48
CA SER A 158 -3.42 8.49 25.11
C SER A 158 -3.40 7.55 26.32
N LYS A 159 -3.62 6.25 26.04
CA LYS A 159 -3.39 5.19 27.03
C LYS A 159 -1.92 4.96 27.33
N HIS A 160 -0.99 5.47 26.51
CA HIS A 160 0.44 5.38 26.79
C HIS A 160 0.85 6.32 27.93
N ALA A 161 0.27 7.51 28.03
CA ALA A 161 0.52 8.41 29.16
C ALA A 161 -0.10 7.90 30.47
N ASN A 162 -1.11 7.04 30.42
CA ASN A 162 -1.86 6.54 31.59
C ASN A 162 -2.21 5.04 31.47
N ALA A 163 -1.19 4.18 31.31
CA ALA A 163 -1.40 2.75 31.11
C ALA A 163 -1.76 2.05 32.43
N ARG A 164 -2.93 1.40 32.48
CA ARG A 164 -3.36 0.63 33.66
C ARG A 164 -2.36 -0.48 33.99
N LYS A 165 -2.01 -0.60 35.27
CA LYS A 165 -1.03 -1.55 35.78
C LYS A 165 -1.26 -2.99 35.31
N ASP A 166 -2.49 -3.49 35.50
CA ASP A 166 -2.89 -4.87 35.15
C ASP A 166 -2.75 -5.16 33.64
N VAL A 167 -3.06 -4.17 32.80
CA VAL A 167 -2.96 -4.30 31.34
C VAL A 167 -1.51 -4.30 30.89
N PHE A 168 -0.73 -3.34 31.39
CA PHE A 168 0.68 -3.18 31.00
C PHE A 168 1.51 -4.40 31.43
N GLU A 169 1.39 -4.83 32.68
CA GLU A 169 2.13 -5.99 33.19
C GLU A 169 1.76 -7.29 32.46
N ARG A 170 0.49 -7.44 32.04
CA ARG A 170 0.07 -8.58 31.21
C ARG A 170 0.77 -8.58 29.84
N TYR A 171 0.88 -7.42 29.20
CA TYR A 171 1.57 -7.29 27.91
C TYR A 171 3.07 -7.61 28.04
N ILE A 172 3.75 -7.09 29.07
CA ILE A 172 5.16 -7.43 29.31
C ILE A 172 5.31 -8.92 29.66
N ARG A 173 4.38 -9.52 30.40
CA ARG A 173 4.38 -10.97 30.66
C ARG A 173 4.31 -11.78 29.37
N GLN A 174 3.48 -11.39 28.41
CA GLN A 174 3.41 -12.02 27.09
C GLN A 174 4.75 -11.93 26.36
N SER A 175 5.36 -10.75 26.31
CA SER A 175 6.71 -10.54 25.74
C SER A 175 7.78 -11.40 26.42
N LYS A 176 7.72 -11.54 27.75
CA LYS A 176 8.65 -12.38 28.53
C LYS A 176 8.50 -13.87 28.24
N LEU A 177 7.28 -14.36 28.02
CA LEU A 177 7.06 -15.75 27.62
C LEU A 177 7.74 -16.06 26.29
N LEU A 178 7.63 -15.18 25.30
CA LEU A 178 8.38 -15.33 24.05
C LEU A 178 9.88 -15.26 24.27
N TRP A 179 10.37 -14.28 25.05
CA TRP A 179 11.78 -14.15 25.40
C TRP A 179 12.37 -15.44 25.98
N TRP A 180 11.63 -16.11 26.86
CA TRP A 180 12.02 -17.39 27.47
C TRP A 180 11.79 -18.61 26.56
N GLY A 181 11.40 -18.43 25.31
CA GLY A 181 11.11 -19.51 24.37
C GLY A 181 9.84 -20.30 24.69
N LYS A 182 8.98 -19.81 25.58
CA LYS A 182 7.74 -20.48 26.02
C LYS A 182 6.58 -20.15 25.08
N VAL A 183 6.72 -20.52 23.82
CA VAL A 183 5.82 -20.15 22.72
C VAL A 183 4.37 -20.61 22.95
N ASP A 184 4.13 -21.86 23.33
CA ASP A 184 2.74 -22.34 23.54
C ASP A 184 2.09 -21.67 24.77
N GLN A 185 2.85 -21.38 25.82
CA GLN A 185 2.34 -20.62 26.96
C GLN A 185 2.01 -19.18 26.57
N PHE A 186 2.80 -18.58 25.67
CA PHE A 186 2.49 -17.27 25.12
C PHE A 186 1.15 -17.27 24.38
N PHE A 187 0.89 -18.23 23.48
CA PHE A 187 -0.39 -18.28 22.74
C PHE A 187 -1.60 -18.33 23.69
N LYS A 188 -1.52 -19.19 24.71
CA LYS A 188 -2.54 -19.29 25.76
C LYS A 188 -2.72 -17.99 26.55
N GLU A 189 -1.63 -17.37 26.98
CA GLU A 189 -1.63 -16.11 27.75
C GLU A 189 -2.04 -14.89 26.92
N ALA A 190 -1.76 -14.90 25.62
CA ALA A 190 -2.16 -13.91 24.64
C ALA A 190 -3.64 -14.02 24.25
N GLY A 191 -4.28 -15.14 24.61
CA GLY A 191 -5.67 -15.45 24.28
C GLY A 191 -5.85 -15.72 22.78
N ILE A 192 -4.84 -16.27 22.12
CA ILE A 192 -4.93 -16.71 20.72
C ILE A 192 -5.44 -18.15 20.74
N PRO A 193 -6.62 -18.45 20.17
CA PRO A 193 -7.18 -19.80 20.19
C PRO A 193 -6.34 -20.79 19.40
N ASP A 194 -6.29 -22.04 19.86
CA ASP A 194 -5.51 -23.10 19.21
C ASP A 194 -5.93 -23.32 17.75
N TRP A 195 -7.24 -23.30 17.46
CA TRP A 195 -7.76 -23.40 16.10
C TRP A 195 -7.26 -22.28 15.17
N PHE A 196 -7.07 -21.07 15.70
CA PHE A 196 -6.55 -19.95 14.93
C PHE A 196 -5.06 -20.15 14.65
N VAL A 197 -4.31 -20.65 15.63
CA VAL A 197 -2.89 -21.02 15.48
C VAL A 197 -2.71 -22.12 14.43
N GLU A 198 -3.64 -23.07 14.36
CA GLU A 198 -3.66 -24.13 13.36
C GLU A 198 -3.99 -23.60 11.95
N LYS A 199 -4.93 -22.66 11.83
CA LYS A 199 -5.36 -22.07 10.55
C LYS A 199 -4.41 -21.02 10.00
N VAL A 200 -3.59 -20.38 10.83
CA VAL A 200 -2.59 -19.39 10.39
C VAL A 200 -1.22 -20.07 10.26
N PRO A 201 -0.76 -20.34 9.03
CA PRO A 201 0.48 -21.06 8.82
C PRO A 201 1.67 -20.27 9.36
N GLY A 202 2.68 -20.94 9.92
CA GLY A 202 3.95 -20.31 10.29
C GLY A 202 3.90 -19.31 11.47
N ILE A 203 2.75 -19.11 12.13
CA ILE A 203 2.63 -18.14 13.23
C ILE A 203 3.52 -18.52 14.43
N LYS A 204 3.71 -19.81 14.70
CA LYS A 204 4.64 -20.29 15.74
C LYS A 204 6.09 -19.98 15.38
N GLU A 205 6.45 -20.10 14.10
CA GLU A 205 7.79 -19.80 13.58
C GLU A 205 8.10 -18.32 13.73
N VAL A 206 7.14 -17.44 13.43
CA VAL A 206 7.23 -16.01 13.68
C VAL A 206 7.42 -15.71 15.18
N ALA A 207 6.64 -16.36 16.06
CA ALA A 207 6.80 -16.20 17.50
C ALA A 207 8.20 -16.60 18.01
N LYS A 208 8.81 -17.65 17.42
CA LYS A 208 10.18 -18.08 17.74
C LYS A 208 11.26 -17.07 17.33
N LEU A 209 10.98 -16.15 16.41
CA LEU A 209 11.92 -15.09 15.99
C LEU A 209 12.00 -13.94 16.99
N TYR A 210 10.93 -13.71 17.77
CA TYR A 210 10.79 -12.57 18.67
C TYR A 210 12.02 -12.30 19.57
N PRO A 211 12.62 -13.31 20.25
CA PRO A 211 13.78 -13.07 21.13
C PRO A 211 14.99 -12.50 20.39
N LYS A 212 15.21 -12.92 19.14
CA LYS A 212 16.30 -12.40 18.30
C LYS A 212 15.93 -11.01 17.77
N ALA A 213 14.79 -10.91 17.10
CA ALA A 213 14.42 -9.73 16.33
C ALA A 213 14.10 -8.51 17.20
N VAL A 214 13.49 -8.72 18.37
CA VAL A 214 13.02 -7.62 19.24
C VAL A 214 13.94 -7.45 20.44
N VAL A 215 14.07 -8.47 21.30
CA VAL A 215 14.73 -8.29 22.60
C VAL A 215 16.25 -8.08 22.46
N ARG A 216 16.94 -8.97 21.75
CA ARG A 216 18.41 -8.91 21.62
C ARG A 216 18.88 -7.76 20.74
N GLU A 217 18.25 -7.56 19.59
CA GLU A 217 18.68 -6.52 18.65
C GLU A 217 18.38 -5.10 19.13
N LEU A 218 17.27 -4.89 19.84
CA LEU A 218 16.99 -3.58 20.44
C LEU A 218 17.68 -3.38 21.80
N GLY A 219 18.33 -4.41 22.35
CA GLY A 219 19.01 -4.33 23.65
C GLY A 219 18.09 -3.96 24.80
N VAL A 220 16.85 -4.47 24.79
CA VAL A 220 15.82 -4.15 25.80
C VAL A 220 15.83 -5.17 26.95
N ASN A 221 15.68 -4.69 28.19
CA ASN A 221 15.52 -5.53 29.37
C ASN A 221 14.06 -5.53 29.82
N LEU A 222 13.32 -6.61 29.51
CA LEU A 222 11.89 -6.71 29.85
C LEU A 222 11.62 -6.74 31.36
N ASP A 223 12.59 -7.14 32.18
CA ASP A 223 12.42 -7.18 33.64
C ASP A 223 12.41 -5.78 34.27
N GLU A 224 13.09 -4.82 33.65
CA GLU A 224 13.15 -3.42 34.11
C GLU A 224 11.90 -2.61 33.71
N LEU A 225 11.10 -3.12 32.77
CA LEU A 225 9.90 -2.42 32.30
C LEU A 225 8.72 -2.54 33.27
N VAL A 226 8.79 -3.43 34.27
CA VAL A 226 7.70 -3.69 35.22
C VAL A 226 8.14 -3.61 36.68
N GLY A 227 7.16 -3.44 37.56
CA GLY A 227 7.34 -3.25 38.99
C GLY A 227 7.61 -1.79 39.37
N ARG A 228 7.57 -1.52 40.68
CA ARG A 228 7.72 -0.14 41.22
C ARG A 228 9.07 0.51 40.96
N LYS A 229 10.09 -0.29 40.63
CA LYS A 229 11.42 0.20 40.26
C LYS A 229 11.55 0.54 38.77
N SER A 230 10.52 0.24 37.97
CA SER A 230 10.53 0.55 36.55
C SER A 230 10.57 2.06 36.34
N PRO A 231 11.38 2.56 35.39
CA PRO A 231 11.35 3.98 35.02
C PRO A 231 10.03 4.41 34.37
N LEU A 232 9.19 3.46 33.97
CA LEU A 232 7.85 3.73 33.44
C LEU A 232 6.80 3.88 34.55
N TRP A 233 7.10 3.46 35.79
CA TRP A 233 6.12 3.47 36.88
C TRP A 233 5.96 4.86 37.49
N ASP A 234 4.75 5.42 37.45
CA ASP A 234 4.39 6.66 38.13
C ASP A 234 3.75 6.32 39.49
N GLU A 235 4.50 6.49 40.57
CA GLU A 235 4.06 6.15 41.93
C GLU A 235 2.86 7.00 42.39
N GLN A 236 2.78 8.27 41.95
CA GLN A 236 1.70 9.18 42.35
C GLN A 236 0.38 8.76 41.70
N ARG A 237 0.43 8.46 40.40
CA ARG A 237 -0.75 8.08 39.60
C ARG A 237 -1.06 6.58 39.68
N LYS A 238 -0.12 5.76 40.16
CA LYS A 238 -0.20 4.29 40.21
C LYS A 238 -0.48 3.66 38.83
N VAL A 239 0.12 4.22 37.80
CA VAL A 239 0.03 3.77 36.40
C VAL A 239 1.42 3.62 35.80
N TYR A 240 1.52 2.88 34.69
CA TYR A 240 2.69 2.98 33.84
C TYR A 240 2.51 4.13 32.84
N ARG A 241 3.59 4.84 32.58
CA ARG A 241 3.67 5.91 31.60
C ARG A 241 4.69 5.50 30.57
N VAL A 242 4.24 5.15 29.37
CA VAL A 242 5.11 4.99 28.20
C VAL A 242 5.31 6.39 27.62
N SER A 243 6.44 7.02 27.97
CA SER A 243 6.79 8.40 27.62
C SER A 243 7.51 8.46 26.28
N CYS A 244 7.79 9.68 25.79
CA CYS A 244 8.43 9.94 24.49
C CYS A 244 9.70 9.09 24.31
N ILE A 245 10.54 9.06 25.35
CA ILE A 245 11.85 8.41 25.34
C ILE A 245 11.78 6.88 25.25
N ASP A 246 10.67 6.26 25.68
CA ASP A 246 10.52 4.81 25.58
C ASP A 246 10.37 4.36 24.13
N CYS A 247 9.83 5.23 23.27
CA CYS A 247 9.65 4.96 21.85
C CYS A 247 10.80 5.58 21.02
N HIS A 248 11.20 6.81 21.35
CA HIS A 248 12.17 7.60 20.58
C HIS A 248 13.62 7.45 21.05
N VAL A 249 13.92 6.56 21.99
CA VAL A 249 15.30 6.16 22.33
C VAL A 249 15.36 4.65 22.45
N LYS A 250 14.73 4.11 23.49
CA LYS A 250 14.47 2.67 23.67
C LYS A 250 13.50 2.44 24.83
N PRO A 251 12.72 1.35 24.84
CA PRO A 251 11.84 1.04 25.96
C PRO A 251 12.62 0.96 27.28
N GLY A 252 12.19 1.73 28.29
CA GLY A 252 12.86 1.78 29.59
C GLY A 252 14.00 2.80 29.69
N ALA A 253 14.24 3.61 28.66
CA ALA A 253 15.24 4.67 28.71
C ALA A 253 14.90 5.73 29.78
N THR A 254 15.93 6.16 30.50
CA THR A 254 15.87 7.29 31.46
C THR A 254 16.50 8.56 30.89
N LYS A 255 17.47 8.40 29.97
CA LYS A 255 18.13 9.46 29.19
C LYS A 255 18.32 9.04 27.74
N SER A 256 18.44 10.03 26.85
CA SER A 256 18.75 9.83 25.44
C SER A 256 20.22 9.48 25.23
N GLY A 257 20.59 9.18 23.97
CA GLY A 257 21.98 8.86 23.61
C GLY A 257 22.94 10.00 23.95
N GLU A 258 24.19 9.66 24.26
CA GLU A 258 25.22 10.65 24.65
C GLU A 258 25.74 11.46 23.46
N LYS A 259 25.49 10.98 22.23
CA LYS A 259 25.85 11.63 20.97
C LYS A 259 24.60 11.98 20.20
N GLU A 260 24.64 13.11 19.50
CA GLU A 260 23.59 13.52 18.57
C GLU A 260 23.35 12.47 17.47
N PRO A 261 22.10 12.27 17.03
CA PRO A 261 20.89 12.98 17.47
C PRO A 261 20.35 12.51 18.83
N GLY A 262 20.91 11.47 19.45
CA GLY A 262 20.45 10.94 20.74
C GLY A 262 19.10 10.20 20.71
N ILE A 263 18.37 10.24 19.60
CA ILE A 263 17.02 9.68 19.41
C ILE A 263 16.92 8.77 18.19
N VAL A 264 15.84 7.98 18.13
CA VAL A 264 15.46 7.08 17.03
C VAL A 264 14.00 7.29 16.65
N LEU A 265 13.62 6.82 15.46
CA LEU A 265 12.22 6.67 15.11
C LEU A 265 11.73 5.26 15.46
N PRO A 266 10.56 5.14 16.13
CA PRO A 266 10.00 3.84 16.50
C PRO A 266 9.65 3.01 15.26
N THR A 267 9.92 1.70 15.34
CA THR A 267 9.55 0.73 14.31
C THR A 267 8.53 -0.25 14.84
N THR A 268 8.01 -1.14 13.98
CA THR A 268 7.13 -2.23 14.42
C THR A 268 7.76 -3.07 15.54
N ARG A 269 9.10 -3.17 15.57
CA ARG A 269 9.86 -3.86 16.62
C ARG A 269 9.91 -3.09 17.94
N THR A 270 10.05 -1.77 17.90
CA THR A 270 9.93 -0.92 19.11
C THR A 270 8.60 -1.19 19.80
N CYS A 271 7.51 -1.18 19.03
CA CYS A 271 6.16 -1.48 19.52
C CYS A 271 6.04 -2.93 20.06
N ALA A 272 6.66 -3.89 19.36
CA ALA A 272 6.62 -5.31 19.72
C ALA A 272 7.17 -5.61 21.11
N THR A 273 8.08 -4.78 21.64
CA THR A 273 8.62 -4.93 23.00
C THR A 273 7.50 -5.08 24.04
N CYS A 274 6.41 -4.32 23.89
CA CYS A 274 5.22 -4.42 24.72
C CYS A 274 4.08 -5.18 24.01
N HIS A 275 3.93 -5.01 22.70
CA HIS A 275 2.80 -5.55 21.92
C HIS A 275 3.18 -6.80 21.13
N ALA A 276 3.82 -7.77 21.80
CA ALA A 276 4.30 -9.01 21.19
C ALA A 276 3.20 -9.79 20.45
N ARG A 277 1.97 -9.82 21.00
CA ARG A 277 0.81 -10.47 20.37
C ARG A 277 0.51 -9.89 18.99
N GLN A 278 0.29 -8.57 18.92
CA GLN A 278 -0.06 -7.88 17.68
C GLN A 278 1.05 -7.99 16.65
N TRP A 279 2.32 -7.93 17.08
CA TRP A 279 3.45 -8.11 16.20
C TRP A 279 3.53 -9.53 15.62
N VAL A 280 3.37 -10.57 16.43
CA VAL A 280 3.36 -11.97 15.95
C VAL A 280 2.20 -12.20 14.97
N GLU A 281 1.01 -11.67 15.27
CA GLU A 281 -0.15 -11.73 14.36
C GLU A 281 0.14 -11.05 13.02
N MET A 282 0.59 -9.80 13.01
CA MET A 282 0.89 -9.07 11.78
C MET A 282 2.03 -9.74 10.99
N MET A 283 3.12 -10.11 11.65
CA MET A 283 4.27 -10.73 10.97
C MET A 283 3.97 -12.14 10.43
N SER A 284 2.95 -12.82 10.97
CA SER A 284 2.43 -14.07 10.39
C SER A 284 1.73 -13.90 9.04
N GLU A 285 1.51 -12.67 8.57
CA GLU A 285 1.06 -12.48 7.19
C GLU A 285 2.13 -12.91 6.17
N LEU A 286 3.43 -12.86 6.52
CA LEU A 286 4.54 -13.30 5.67
C LEU A 286 4.53 -14.80 5.37
N THR A 287 3.81 -15.57 6.17
CA THR A 287 3.72 -17.04 6.05
C THR A 287 2.42 -17.48 5.38
N VAL A 288 1.57 -16.54 4.93
CA VAL A 288 0.35 -16.85 4.17
C VAL A 288 0.64 -16.81 2.67
N ASN A 289 0.85 -17.99 2.09
CA ASN A 289 1.21 -18.14 0.67
C ASN A 289 -0.02 -18.28 -0.24
N SER A 290 0.05 -17.73 -1.45
CA SER A 290 -1.01 -17.82 -2.47
C SER A 290 -0.41 -17.70 -3.86
N PRO A 291 0.29 -18.72 -4.36
CA PRO A 291 0.82 -18.71 -5.73
C PRO A 291 -0.26 -18.31 -6.77
N PRO A 292 0.10 -17.62 -7.86
CA PRO A 292 1.45 -17.29 -8.30
C PRO A 292 2.02 -16.02 -7.65
N PHE A 293 1.36 -15.46 -6.63
CA PHE A 293 1.91 -14.32 -5.89
C PHE A 293 3.17 -14.75 -5.12
N PRO A 294 4.20 -13.88 -5.01
CA PRO A 294 5.39 -14.19 -4.24
C PRO A 294 5.07 -14.49 -2.75
N PRO A 295 5.92 -15.24 -2.05
CA PRO A 295 5.66 -15.66 -0.67
C PRO A 295 5.28 -14.52 0.28
N GLY A 296 4.22 -14.72 1.06
CA GLY A 296 3.71 -13.72 2.00
C GLY A 296 3.07 -12.46 1.38
N ARG A 297 3.05 -12.31 0.04
CA ARG A 297 2.56 -11.09 -0.64
C ARG A 297 1.21 -11.31 -1.34
N PRO A 298 0.38 -10.25 -1.46
CA PRO A 298 0.45 -8.93 -0.79
C PRO A 298 0.04 -8.98 0.70
N SER A 299 0.76 -8.30 1.57
CA SER A 299 0.44 -8.17 3.01
C SER A 299 1.05 -6.91 3.61
N HIS A 300 0.61 -6.51 4.82
CA HIS A 300 1.21 -5.40 5.54
C HIS A 300 2.65 -5.72 5.94
N ALA A 301 2.88 -6.96 6.38
CA ALA A 301 4.22 -7.42 6.77
C ALA A 301 5.20 -7.60 5.58
N ALA A 302 4.72 -7.49 4.33
CA ALA A 302 5.54 -7.43 3.13
C ALA A 302 5.34 -6.14 2.33
N GLY A 303 4.85 -5.08 2.98
CA GLY A 303 4.55 -3.80 2.33
C GLY A 303 5.79 -3.18 1.71
N TRP A 304 6.88 -3.08 2.48
CA TRP A 304 8.09 -2.41 2.04
C TRP A 304 8.84 -3.25 1.01
N ILE A 305 8.93 -4.57 1.24
CA ILE A 305 9.44 -5.52 0.25
C ILE A 305 8.72 -5.33 -1.10
N SER A 306 7.39 -5.20 -1.10
CA SER A 306 6.60 -5.04 -2.32
C SER A 306 6.90 -3.74 -3.06
N ASN A 307 7.24 -2.67 -2.33
CA ASN A 307 7.58 -1.37 -2.89
C ASN A 307 8.93 -1.38 -3.61
N ILE A 308 9.96 -1.94 -2.97
CA ILE A 308 11.35 -1.85 -3.49
C ILE A 308 11.74 -3.03 -4.40
N ALA A 309 10.96 -4.12 -4.40
CA ALA A 309 11.29 -5.32 -5.19
C ALA A 309 11.13 -5.12 -6.70
N VAL A 310 10.43 -4.07 -7.13
CA VAL A 310 10.03 -3.90 -8.53
C VAL A 310 11.08 -3.08 -9.30
N PRO A 311 11.40 -3.46 -10.55
CA PRO A 311 12.46 -2.81 -11.32
C PRO A 311 12.15 -1.34 -11.64
N TRP A 312 10.87 -0.97 -11.77
CA TRP A 312 10.50 0.42 -12.06
C TRP A 312 10.75 1.39 -10.89
N TYR A 313 10.85 0.86 -9.66
CA TYR A 313 11.23 1.67 -8.51
C TYR A 313 12.63 2.26 -8.67
N ALA A 314 13.53 1.48 -9.25
CA ALA A 314 14.91 1.88 -9.55
C ALA A 314 15.06 2.70 -10.84
N THR A 315 14.15 2.58 -11.81
CA THR A 315 14.21 3.37 -13.07
C THR A 315 13.58 4.75 -12.94
N ASN A 316 12.62 4.92 -12.04
CA ASN A 316 11.90 6.18 -11.88
C ASN A 316 12.60 7.12 -10.89
N SER A 317 12.36 8.43 -11.04
CA SER A 317 12.75 9.40 -10.01
C SER A 317 12.16 9.02 -8.66
N ARG A 318 13.00 9.00 -7.62
CA ARG A 318 12.59 8.63 -6.25
C ARG A 318 11.70 9.70 -5.61
N GLN A 319 11.91 10.97 -5.98
CA GLN A 319 11.10 12.09 -5.51
C GLN A 319 9.65 11.97 -5.98
N LEU A 320 9.40 11.40 -7.16
CA LEU A 320 8.05 11.13 -7.67
C LEU A 320 7.37 9.91 -7.01
N GLN A 321 8.12 9.14 -6.20
CA GLN A 321 7.65 7.90 -5.58
C GLN A 321 7.44 8.03 -4.06
N ILE A 322 7.44 9.26 -3.52
CA ILE A 322 7.16 9.52 -2.08
C ILE A 322 5.78 8.97 -1.67
N GLY A 323 4.79 9.02 -2.56
CA GLY A 323 3.47 8.43 -2.33
C GLY A 323 3.52 6.91 -2.16
N CYS A 324 4.33 6.22 -2.96
CA CYS A 324 4.54 4.77 -2.84
C CYS A 324 5.15 4.42 -1.48
N ASP A 325 6.21 5.12 -1.08
CA ASP A 325 6.90 4.89 0.19
C ASP A 325 5.99 5.16 1.40
N SER A 326 5.10 6.15 1.28
CA SER A 326 4.15 6.52 2.33
C SER A 326 3.06 5.46 2.53
N CYS A 327 2.61 4.81 1.45
CA CYS A 327 1.60 3.75 1.51
C CYS A 327 2.20 2.41 1.94
N HIS A 328 3.45 2.12 1.58
CA HIS A 328 4.05 0.79 1.71
C HIS A 328 5.00 0.61 2.90
N ASN A 329 5.07 1.54 3.86
CA ASN A 329 5.97 1.44 5.02
C ASN A 329 5.48 0.54 6.17
N THR A 330 4.34 -0.16 6.00
CA THR A 330 3.67 -0.81 7.14
C THR A 330 4.52 -1.90 7.81
N GLU A 331 5.31 -2.63 7.03
CA GLU A 331 6.24 -3.67 7.48
C GLU A 331 7.27 -3.14 8.49
N VAL A 332 7.79 -1.93 8.25
CA VAL A 332 8.95 -1.38 8.95
C VAL A 332 8.54 -0.42 10.06
N ARG A 333 7.64 0.52 9.78
CA ARG A 333 7.20 1.56 10.73
C ARG A 333 5.76 1.33 11.23
N GLY A 334 4.93 0.70 10.42
CA GLY A 334 3.48 0.88 10.30
C GLY A 334 2.54 0.69 11.48
N CYS A 335 3.03 0.47 12.70
CA CYS A 335 2.13 0.41 13.85
C CYS A 335 1.41 1.76 14.08
N ASP A 336 1.80 2.86 13.44
CA ASP A 336 1.05 4.13 13.45
C ASP A 336 0.25 4.39 12.15
N SER A 337 0.14 3.41 11.25
CA SER A 337 -0.62 3.56 9.99
C SER A 337 -2.14 3.59 10.21
N CYS A 338 -2.67 2.86 11.20
CA CYS A 338 -4.11 2.78 11.45
C CYS A 338 -4.54 3.50 12.74
N HIS A 339 -3.85 3.25 13.87
CA HIS A 339 -4.02 4.01 15.11
C HIS A 339 -2.90 5.03 15.19
N THR A 340 -3.14 6.18 14.58
CA THR A 340 -2.13 7.17 14.28
C THR A 340 -1.47 7.73 15.55
N ARG A 341 -0.18 8.06 15.40
CA ARG A 341 0.56 8.83 16.40
C ARG A 341 -0.09 10.21 16.62
N HIS A 342 -0.01 10.81 17.79
CA HIS A 342 0.55 10.29 19.05
C HIS A 342 -0.52 9.84 20.05
N SER A 343 -1.79 9.80 19.65
CA SER A 343 -2.89 9.30 20.50
C SER A 343 -2.96 7.78 20.53
N PHE A 344 -2.56 7.11 19.43
CA PHE A 344 -2.62 5.65 19.27
C PHE A 344 -4.00 5.07 19.62
N ASP A 345 -5.07 5.80 19.27
CA ASP A 345 -6.42 5.42 19.66
C ASP A 345 -6.95 4.25 18.80
N ALA A 346 -7.16 3.11 19.46
CA ALA A 346 -7.76 1.93 18.85
C ALA A 346 -9.18 2.18 18.34
N LYS A 347 -9.90 3.18 18.84
CA LYS A 347 -11.22 3.59 18.30
C LYS A 347 -11.06 4.15 16.88
N VAL A 348 -10.07 5.02 16.66
CA VAL A 348 -9.76 5.58 15.33
C VAL A 348 -9.39 4.45 14.37
N ALA A 349 -8.55 3.50 14.80
CA ALA A 349 -8.17 2.35 13.97
C ALA A 349 -9.31 1.40 13.60
N ARG A 350 -10.44 1.39 14.33
CA ARG A 350 -11.63 0.59 13.98
C ARG A 350 -12.56 1.30 13.00
N HIS A 351 -12.35 2.59 12.76
CA HIS A 351 -13.10 3.34 11.78
C HIS A 351 -12.63 2.98 10.36
N PRO A 352 -13.53 2.74 9.39
CA PRO A 352 -13.16 2.42 7.99
C PRO A 352 -12.18 3.41 7.35
N LYS A 353 -12.30 4.70 7.72
CA LYS A 353 -11.38 5.78 7.31
C LYS A 353 -9.91 5.54 7.64
N ALA A 354 -9.59 4.72 8.65
CA ALA A 354 -8.20 4.35 8.94
C ALA A 354 -7.54 3.55 7.80
N CYS A 355 -8.32 2.93 6.92
CA CYS A 355 -7.83 2.18 5.76
C CYS A 355 -7.78 3.03 4.48
N GLU A 356 -8.64 4.05 4.37
CA GLU A 356 -8.88 4.81 3.13
C GLU A 356 -7.60 5.38 2.52
N ALA A 357 -6.71 5.95 3.34
CA ALA A 357 -5.51 6.63 2.86
C ALA A 357 -4.58 5.74 1.99
N CYS A 358 -4.68 4.41 2.10
CA CYS A 358 -3.91 3.46 1.30
C CYS A 358 -4.81 2.58 0.42
N HIS A 359 -5.97 2.16 0.94
CA HIS A 359 -6.91 1.26 0.27
C HIS A 359 -7.97 2.05 -0.51
N MET A 360 -7.51 2.82 -1.50
CA MET A 360 -8.34 3.63 -2.38
C MET A 360 -7.71 3.72 -3.78
N GLY A 361 -8.37 4.41 -4.71
CA GLY A 361 -7.78 4.77 -5.99
C GLY A 361 -7.88 3.68 -7.06
N PRO A 362 -7.13 3.83 -8.17
CA PRO A 362 -7.44 3.14 -9.42
C PRO A 362 -7.14 1.63 -9.42
N ASP A 363 -6.08 1.18 -8.75
CA ASP A 363 -5.68 -0.23 -8.76
C ASP A 363 -6.31 -1.03 -7.59
N HIS A 364 -6.88 -0.35 -6.61
CA HIS A 364 -7.60 -1.01 -5.53
C HIS A 364 -8.62 -0.06 -4.88
N PRO A 365 -9.78 0.17 -5.52
CA PRO A 365 -10.83 1.07 -5.02
C PRO A 365 -11.62 0.40 -3.88
N ASP A 366 -10.93 -0.09 -2.85
CA ASP A 366 -11.49 -0.83 -1.73
C ASP A 366 -12.42 0.04 -0.90
N TYR A 367 -11.94 1.22 -0.49
CA TYR A 367 -12.73 2.16 0.29
C TYR A 367 -13.92 2.69 -0.52
N GLU A 368 -13.73 3.07 -1.79
CA GLU A 368 -14.82 3.55 -2.65
C GLU A 368 -15.87 2.47 -2.87
N ALA A 369 -15.45 1.21 -3.12
CA ALA A 369 -16.35 0.07 -3.26
C ALA A 369 -17.11 -0.22 -1.97
N TRP A 370 -16.45 -0.21 -0.81
CA TRP A 370 -17.14 -0.38 0.46
C TRP A 370 -18.08 0.79 0.75
N ALA A 371 -17.62 2.04 0.61
CA ALA A 371 -18.37 3.24 0.97
C ALA A 371 -19.65 3.42 0.15
N THR A 372 -19.61 3.05 -1.14
CA THR A 372 -20.77 3.12 -2.05
C THR A 372 -21.67 1.88 -2.01
N SER A 373 -21.29 0.84 -1.26
CA SER A 373 -22.12 -0.34 -1.03
C SER A 373 -23.20 -0.08 0.03
N LYS A 374 -24.14 -1.02 0.17
CA LYS A 374 -25.09 -1.00 1.29
C LYS A 374 -24.40 -1.20 2.64
N HIS A 375 -23.26 -1.88 2.72
CA HIS A 375 -22.50 -1.97 3.97
C HIS A 375 -21.98 -0.59 4.39
N GLY A 376 -21.33 0.13 3.47
CA GLY A 376 -20.82 1.49 3.71
C GLY A 376 -21.92 2.46 4.08
N HIS A 377 -23.01 2.51 3.31
CA HIS A 377 -24.14 3.40 3.59
C HIS A 377 -24.79 3.15 4.96
N VAL A 378 -24.92 1.88 5.38
CA VAL A 378 -25.48 1.56 6.70
C VAL A 378 -24.49 1.90 7.80
N CYS A 379 -23.18 1.68 7.62
CA CYS A 379 -22.18 2.12 8.59
C CYS A 379 -22.20 3.63 8.78
N GLU A 380 -22.25 4.40 7.68
CA GLU A 380 -22.36 5.86 7.74
C GLU A 380 -23.63 6.30 8.45
N ALA A 381 -24.79 5.71 8.12
CA ALA A 381 -26.05 6.09 8.76
C ALA A 381 -26.14 5.67 10.24
N SER A 382 -25.62 4.50 10.58
CA SER A 382 -25.80 3.89 11.91
C SER A 382 -24.71 4.20 12.92
N HIS A 383 -23.54 4.68 12.48
CA HIS A 383 -22.39 5.00 13.31
C HIS A 383 -22.03 3.88 14.30
N PRO A 384 -21.37 2.79 13.86
CA PRO A 384 -20.95 1.71 14.74
C PRO A 384 -20.20 2.20 15.99
N ASP A 385 -20.40 1.53 17.12
CA ASP A 385 -19.68 1.86 18.35
C ASP A 385 -18.22 1.37 18.26
N TYR A 386 -17.37 2.23 17.72
CA TYR A 386 -15.94 1.96 17.55
C TYR A 386 -15.18 1.87 18.89
N SER A 387 -15.79 2.26 20.02
CA SER A 387 -15.14 2.10 21.33
C SER A 387 -15.05 0.62 21.74
N LYS A 388 -16.03 -0.19 21.32
CA LYS A 388 -16.07 -1.64 21.54
C LYS A 388 -14.99 -2.36 20.74
N ARG A 389 -14.42 -3.40 21.35
CA ARG A 389 -13.52 -4.29 20.62
C ARG A 389 -14.31 -5.10 19.60
N LEU A 390 -13.72 -5.36 18.44
CA LEU A 390 -14.36 -6.13 17.36
C LEU A 390 -14.79 -7.54 17.80
N ALA A 391 -14.07 -8.16 18.74
CA ALA A 391 -14.43 -9.48 19.30
C ALA A 391 -15.65 -9.43 20.22
N GLU A 392 -15.93 -8.26 20.83
CA GLU A 392 -17.04 -8.03 21.78
C GLU A 392 -18.26 -7.40 21.08
N ALA A 393 -18.09 -6.92 19.85
CA ALA A 393 -19.13 -6.28 19.07
C ALA A 393 -20.23 -7.27 18.69
N ILE A 394 -21.48 -6.93 19.01
CA ILE A 394 -22.65 -7.75 18.66
C ILE A 394 -23.12 -7.37 17.24
N PRO A 395 -22.99 -8.25 16.23
CA PRO A 395 -23.50 -7.97 14.89
C PRO A 395 -25.02 -7.71 14.89
N GLY A 396 -25.45 -6.73 14.09
CA GLY A 396 -26.84 -6.25 14.04
C GLY A 396 -27.24 -5.27 15.14
N LYS A 397 -26.48 -5.19 16.25
CA LYS A 397 -26.73 -4.25 17.36
C LYS A 397 -25.67 -3.15 17.42
N ASP A 398 -24.43 -3.54 17.68
CA ASP A 398 -23.30 -2.62 17.81
C ASP A 398 -22.76 -2.23 16.42
N TYR A 399 -22.80 -3.18 15.49
CA TYR A 399 -22.38 -3.04 14.10
C TYR A 399 -23.55 -3.52 13.23
N LYS A 400 -24.38 -2.59 12.76
CA LYS A 400 -25.53 -2.91 11.87
C LYS A 400 -25.09 -3.30 10.45
N ALA A 401 -23.89 -2.90 10.08
CA ALA A 401 -23.19 -3.33 8.87
C ALA A 401 -21.70 -3.51 9.19
N PRO A 402 -20.98 -4.33 8.40
CA PRO A 402 -19.56 -4.57 8.63
C PRO A 402 -18.68 -3.41 8.15
N THR A 403 -17.61 -3.16 8.91
CA THR A 403 -16.49 -2.30 8.51
C THR A 403 -15.38 -3.12 7.84
N CYS A 404 -14.38 -2.45 7.26
CA CYS A 404 -13.16 -3.08 6.74
C CYS A 404 -12.55 -4.03 7.78
N GLN A 405 -12.38 -3.54 9.01
CA GLN A 405 -11.78 -4.25 10.12
C GLN A 405 -12.66 -5.42 10.58
N TYR A 406 -13.99 -5.25 10.61
CA TYR A 406 -14.91 -6.33 10.97
C TYR A 406 -14.77 -7.52 10.01
N CYS A 407 -14.64 -7.28 8.71
CA CYS A 407 -14.47 -8.34 7.72
C CYS A 407 -13.06 -8.94 7.71
N HIS A 408 -12.02 -8.09 7.67
CA HIS A 408 -10.66 -8.54 7.42
C HIS A 408 -9.94 -9.03 8.67
N MET A 409 -10.21 -8.47 9.85
CA MET A 409 -9.52 -8.85 11.09
C MET A 409 -10.25 -9.93 11.90
N ARG A 410 -11.56 -10.16 11.66
CA ARG A 410 -12.36 -11.13 12.42
C ARG A 410 -12.33 -12.52 11.80
N TYR A 411 -12.24 -13.52 12.66
CA TYR A 411 -12.23 -14.95 12.35
C TYR A 411 -13.22 -15.64 13.29
N LYS A 412 -13.79 -16.75 12.83
CA LYS A 412 -14.79 -17.48 13.61
C LYS A 412 -14.73 -18.97 13.29
N GLU A 413 -14.76 -19.79 14.32
CA GLU A 413 -14.76 -21.25 14.22
C GLU A 413 -15.57 -21.85 15.37
N ALA A 414 -16.45 -22.79 15.07
CA ALA A 414 -17.32 -23.46 16.05
C ALA A 414 -18.08 -22.50 17.02
N GLY A 415 -18.40 -21.28 16.57
CA GLY A 415 -19.07 -20.25 17.38
C GLY A 415 -18.14 -19.36 18.22
N GLU A 416 -16.85 -19.71 18.34
CA GLU A 416 -15.83 -18.85 18.95
C GLU A 416 -15.37 -17.77 17.95
N VAL A 417 -15.18 -16.53 18.42
CA VAL A 417 -14.74 -15.39 17.62
C VAL A 417 -13.34 -14.98 18.05
N TYR A 418 -12.44 -14.84 17.08
CA TYR A 418 -11.12 -14.26 17.27
C TYR A 418 -10.91 -13.06 16.36
N VAL A 419 -10.15 -12.06 16.85
CA VAL A 419 -9.77 -10.89 16.05
C VAL A 419 -8.25 -10.76 16.08
N SER A 420 -7.66 -10.65 14.90
CA SER A 420 -6.21 -10.72 14.69
C SER A 420 -5.70 -9.56 13.84
N HIS A 421 -4.44 -9.18 14.03
CA HIS A 421 -3.69 -8.31 13.09
C HIS A 421 -3.19 -9.05 11.85
N ASN A 422 -3.40 -10.36 11.73
CA ASN A 422 -3.29 -11.04 10.44
C ASN A 422 -4.56 -10.78 9.62
N MET A 423 -4.45 -10.00 8.54
CA MET A 423 -5.58 -9.62 7.70
C MET A 423 -5.65 -10.43 6.39
N VAL A 424 -4.71 -11.34 6.15
CA VAL A 424 -4.56 -12.03 4.86
C VAL A 424 -4.80 -13.55 4.92
N ALA A 425 -4.95 -14.15 6.09
CA ALA A 425 -5.19 -15.60 6.21
C ALA A 425 -6.47 -16.08 5.48
N LYS A 426 -7.46 -15.20 5.28
CA LYS A 426 -8.67 -15.50 4.50
C LYS A 426 -8.52 -15.20 2.99
N ALA A 427 -7.44 -14.57 2.54
CA ALA A 427 -7.39 -13.99 1.20
C ALA A 427 -7.39 -15.07 0.10
N ILE A 428 -8.33 -15.03 -0.84
CA ILE A 428 -8.43 -16.01 -1.94
C ILE A 428 -7.83 -15.42 -3.22
N TRP A 429 -8.42 -14.35 -3.73
CA TRP A 429 -8.02 -13.69 -4.98
C TRP A 429 -6.87 -12.70 -4.82
N ARG A 430 -6.39 -12.49 -3.58
CA ARG A 430 -5.35 -11.51 -3.22
C ARG A 430 -5.66 -10.15 -3.85
N MET A 431 -4.74 -9.62 -4.67
CA MET A 431 -4.91 -8.35 -5.38
C MET A 431 -5.85 -8.46 -6.59
N GLY A 432 -6.05 -9.66 -7.16
CA GLY A 432 -6.84 -9.86 -8.39
C GLY A 432 -6.07 -9.58 -9.69
N THR A 433 -4.75 -9.37 -9.62
CA THR A 433 -3.88 -9.03 -10.77
C THR A 433 -3.33 -10.24 -11.53
N ALA A 434 -3.19 -11.39 -10.86
CA ALA A 434 -2.78 -12.63 -11.50
C ALA A 434 -3.96 -13.24 -12.28
N TYR A 435 -4.11 -12.87 -13.55
CA TYR A 435 -5.19 -13.37 -14.41
C TYR A 435 -4.89 -14.68 -15.13
N HIS A 436 -3.65 -15.17 -15.04
CA HIS A 436 -3.19 -16.47 -15.56
C HIS A 436 -2.09 -17.01 -14.64
N ASP A 437 -1.76 -18.31 -14.78
CA ASP A 437 -0.59 -18.90 -14.14
C ASP A 437 0.62 -18.86 -15.09
N PRO A 438 1.66 -18.04 -14.80
CA PRO A 438 2.83 -17.94 -15.66
C PRO A 438 3.69 -19.22 -15.66
N THR A 439 3.58 -20.04 -14.61
CA THR A 439 4.38 -21.27 -14.44
C THR A 439 3.79 -22.45 -15.22
N GLY A 440 2.47 -22.49 -15.38
CA GLY A 440 1.76 -23.66 -15.88
C GLY A 440 1.59 -24.79 -14.85
N GLN A 441 2.12 -24.61 -13.63
CA GLN A 441 2.15 -25.64 -12.60
C GLN A 441 0.79 -25.83 -11.94
N LEU A 442 0.02 -24.76 -11.77
CA LEU A 442 -1.28 -24.74 -11.10
C LEU A 442 -2.41 -24.78 -12.11
N MET A 443 -2.31 -23.98 -13.17
CA MET A 443 -3.29 -23.89 -14.25
C MET A 443 -2.59 -23.85 -15.61
N PRO A 444 -3.21 -24.32 -16.71
CA PRO A 444 -2.67 -24.12 -18.05
C PRO A 444 -2.42 -22.63 -18.35
N LYS A 445 -1.32 -22.32 -19.03
CA LYS A 445 -0.88 -20.92 -19.28
C LYS A 445 -1.86 -20.12 -20.16
N ASP A 446 -2.64 -20.82 -20.97
CA ASP A 446 -3.64 -20.29 -21.90
C ASP A 446 -5.04 -20.21 -21.29
N GLN A 447 -5.21 -20.61 -20.02
CA GLN A 447 -6.48 -20.55 -19.30
C GLN A 447 -6.49 -19.45 -18.24
N PRO A 448 -7.68 -18.88 -17.92
CA PRO A 448 -7.78 -17.89 -16.87
C PRO A 448 -7.42 -18.53 -15.53
N LEU A 449 -6.70 -17.79 -14.69
CA LEU A 449 -6.41 -18.25 -13.33
C LEU A 449 -7.71 -18.34 -12.54
N ASP A 450 -8.05 -19.56 -12.12
CA ASP A 450 -9.17 -19.80 -11.22
C ASP A 450 -8.63 -20.21 -9.85
N MET A 451 -8.70 -19.30 -8.87
CA MET A 451 -8.18 -19.55 -7.53
C MET A 451 -8.95 -20.64 -6.77
N ARG A 452 -10.16 -20.99 -7.23
CA ARG A 452 -10.93 -22.15 -6.72
C ARG A 452 -10.20 -23.46 -6.98
N ILE A 453 -9.47 -23.53 -8.09
CA ILE A 453 -8.69 -24.69 -8.51
C ILE A 453 -7.23 -24.52 -8.05
N ALA A 454 -6.65 -23.36 -8.36
CA ALA A 454 -5.21 -23.12 -8.18
C ALA A 454 -4.77 -23.18 -6.71
N LEU A 455 -5.57 -22.69 -5.75
CA LEU A 455 -5.19 -22.74 -4.33
C LEU A 455 -5.23 -24.15 -3.76
N ASN A 456 -6.25 -24.95 -4.10
CA ASN A 456 -6.33 -26.35 -3.68
C ASN A 456 -5.14 -27.13 -4.24
N LYS A 457 -4.83 -26.95 -5.53
CA LYS A 457 -3.65 -27.57 -6.15
C LYS A 457 -2.34 -27.08 -5.55
N ALA A 458 -2.22 -25.79 -5.23
CA ALA A 458 -1.04 -25.24 -4.55
C ALA A 458 -0.86 -25.86 -3.17
N ARG A 459 -1.95 -26.08 -2.43
CA ARG A 459 -1.94 -26.78 -1.15
C ARG A 459 -1.46 -28.22 -1.31
N ASP A 460 -2.02 -28.95 -2.26
CA ASP A 460 -1.66 -30.36 -2.50
C ASP A 460 -0.19 -30.52 -2.94
N LEU A 461 0.39 -29.48 -3.58
CA LEU A 461 1.81 -29.41 -3.95
C LEU A 461 2.73 -28.86 -2.84
N GLY A 462 2.19 -28.48 -1.67
CA GLY A 462 2.96 -27.87 -0.58
C GLY A 462 3.48 -26.45 -0.88
N LEU A 463 2.89 -25.76 -1.86
CA LEU A 463 3.21 -24.37 -2.23
C LEU A 463 2.34 -23.34 -1.50
N ALA A 464 1.26 -23.79 -0.87
CA ALA A 464 0.43 -23.05 0.04
C ALA A 464 0.01 -23.97 1.19
N GLU A 465 -0.28 -23.40 2.34
CA GLU A 465 -0.60 -24.19 3.53
C GLU A 465 -2.11 -24.39 3.71
N THR A 466 -2.91 -23.51 3.09
CA THR A 466 -4.38 -23.59 3.08
C THR A 466 -4.91 -23.45 1.66
N GLY A 467 -5.97 -24.20 1.34
CA GLY A 467 -6.64 -24.20 0.04
C GLY A 467 -7.74 -23.14 -0.07
N TYR A 468 -8.51 -23.24 -1.15
CA TYR A 468 -9.66 -22.37 -1.39
C TYR A 468 -10.77 -22.63 -0.35
N ASP A 469 -11.06 -23.90 -0.05
CA ASP A 469 -12.21 -24.30 0.76
C ASP A 469 -12.09 -23.82 2.21
N GLU A 470 -10.91 -23.95 2.81
CA GLU A 470 -10.64 -23.49 4.18
C GLU A 470 -10.77 -21.96 4.29
N ARG A 471 -10.29 -21.24 3.28
CA ARG A 471 -10.41 -19.76 3.22
C ARG A 471 -11.84 -19.32 2.94
N ARG A 472 -12.54 -20.06 2.08
CA ARG A 472 -13.95 -19.86 1.74
C ARG A 472 -14.81 -20.02 2.98
N GLU A 473 -14.57 -21.03 3.80
CA GLU A 473 -15.22 -21.27 5.08
C GLU A 473 -15.00 -20.11 6.06
N MET A 474 -13.74 -19.68 6.25
CA MET A 474 -13.44 -18.55 7.14
C MET A 474 -14.18 -17.26 6.76
N TRP A 475 -14.33 -16.98 5.46
CA TRP A 475 -15.15 -15.87 4.98
C TRP A 475 -16.64 -16.10 5.25
N THR A 476 -17.16 -17.30 4.96
CA THR A 476 -18.57 -17.64 5.19
C THR A 476 -18.93 -17.48 6.66
N ALA A 477 -18.03 -17.84 7.58
CA ALA A 477 -18.23 -17.70 9.01
C ALA A 477 -18.43 -16.23 9.46
N VAL A 478 -17.79 -15.26 8.78
CA VAL A 478 -17.99 -13.83 9.04
C VAL A 478 -19.32 -13.35 8.45
N CYS A 479 -19.62 -13.72 7.19
CA CYS A 479 -20.85 -13.29 6.52
C CYS A 479 -22.13 -13.83 7.22
N THR A 480 -22.04 -15.03 7.80
CA THR A 480 -23.14 -15.71 8.50
C THR A 480 -23.43 -15.16 9.89
N ASP A 481 -22.72 -14.14 10.34
CA ASP A 481 -23.18 -13.33 11.47
C ASP A 481 -24.50 -12.59 11.18
N CYS A 482 -24.76 -12.26 9.92
CA CYS A 482 -25.92 -11.46 9.51
C CYS A 482 -26.76 -12.11 8.41
N HIS A 483 -26.15 -12.89 7.50
CA HIS A 483 -26.82 -13.43 6.33
C HIS A 483 -27.00 -14.95 6.41
N GLY A 484 -28.09 -15.46 5.82
CA GLY A 484 -28.25 -16.90 5.62
C GLY A 484 -27.18 -17.46 4.68
N GLN A 485 -26.66 -18.65 4.97
CA GLN A 485 -25.57 -19.28 4.22
C GLN A 485 -25.83 -19.35 2.71
N ARG A 486 -27.07 -19.68 2.29
CA ARG A 486 -27.47 -19.70 0.87
C ARG A 486 -27.19 -18.39 0.15
N PHE A 487 -27.49 -17.24 0.77
CA PHE A 487 -27.24 -15.93 0.18
C PHE A 487 -25.73 -15.70 0.02
N VAL A 488 -24.97 -16.00 1.07
CA VAL A 488 -23.51 -15.84 1.09
C VAL A 488 -22.84 -16.63 -0.02
N GLU A 489 -23.18 -17.91 -0.14
CA GLU A 489 -22.61 -18.80 -1.17
C GLU A 489 -23.03 -18.37 -2.57
N THR A 490 -24.31 -18.03 -2.78
CA THR A 490 -24.82 -17.60 -4.09
C THR A 490 -24.10 -16.33 -4.57
N TRP A 491 -23.97 -15.32 -3.71
CA TRP A 491 -23.27 -14.08 -4.06
C TRP A 491 -21.82 -14.34 -4.42
N ARG A 492 -21.10 -15.08 -3.57
CA ARG A 492 -19.67 -15.27 -3.74
C ARG A 492 -19.33 -16.20 -4.89
N ASN A 493 -20.16 -17.19 -5.20
CA ASN A 493 -19.96 -18.04 -6.38
C ASN A 493 -20.12 -17.22 -7.66
N ALA A 494 -21.16 -16.37 -7.74
CA ALA A 494 -21.33 -15.45 -8.86
C ALA A 494 -20.15 -14.47 -8.99
N ALA A 495 -19.63 -13.96 -7.87
CA ALA A 495 -18.47 -13.07 -7.86
C ALA A 495 -17.19 -13.76 -8.35
N ASP A 496 -16.93 -15.00 -7.91
CA ASP A 496 -15.78 -15.80 -8.36
C ASP A 496 -15.88 -16.10 -9.87
N GLU A 497 -17.04 -16.59 -10.34
CA GLU A 497 -17.26 -16.91 -11.75
C GLU A 497 -17.14 -15.69 -12.64
N GLY A 498 -17.69 -14.56 -12.18
CA GLY A 498 -17.60 -13.28 -12.86
C GLY A 498 -16.15 -12.80 -13.02
N LEU A 499 -15.32 -12.95 -11.99
CA LEU A 499 -13.90 -12.57 -12.07
C LEU A 499 -13.12 -13.47 -13.04
N VAL A 500 -13.37 -14.78 -13.00
CA VAL A 500 -12.79 -15.72 -13.99
C VAL A 500 -13.24 -15.36 -15.41
N GLN A 501 -14.50 -14.96 -15.59
CA GLN A 501 -15.00 -14.50 -16.89
C GLN A 501 -14.30 -13.20 -17.33
N ALA A 502 -14.04 -12.26 -16.43
CA ALA A 502 -13.27 -11.06 -16.74
C ALA A 502 -11.83 -11.39 -17.19
N TYR A 503 -11.19 -12.38 -16.56
CA TYR A 503 -9.86 -12.86 -16.99
C TYR A 503 -9.86 -13.49 -18.39
N ARG A 504 -10.97 -14.08 -18.85
CA ARG A 504 -11.07 -14.58 -20.23
C ARG A 504 -10.98 -13.45 -21.27
N TYR A 505 -11.54 -12.28 -20.97
CA TYR A 505 -11.37 -11.10 -21.84
C TYR A 505 -9.91 -10.68 -21.92
N LEU A 506 -9.17 -10.67 -20.81
CA LEU A 506 -7.74 -10.35 -20.81
C LEU A 506 -6.92 -11.29 -21.68
N LEU A 507 -7.18 -12.60 -21.59
CA LEU A 507 -6.42 -13.57 -22.39
C LEU A 507 -6.64 -13.36 -23.89
N LYS A 508 -7.89 -13.10 -24.31
CA LYS A 508 -8.22 -12.74 -25.70
C LYS A 508 -7.48 -11.47 -26.14
N GLN A 509 -7.50 -10.42 -25.32
CA GLN A 509 -6.85 -9.14 -25.63
C GLN A 509 -5.32 -9.28 -25.70
N LYS A 510 -4.73 -9.99 -24.74
CA LYS A 510 -3.30 -10.30 -24.68
C LYS A 510 -2.84 -11.00 -25.95
N GLU A 511 -3.57 -12.03 -26.39
CA GLU A 511 -3.23 -12.81 -27.57
C GLU A 511 -3.09 -11.92 -28.82
N LYS A 512 -4.01 -10.96 -29.01
CA LYS A 512 -3.97 -10.02 -30.14
C LYS A 512 -2.73 -9.14 -30.11
N ILE A 513 -2.43 -8.55 -28.94
CA ILE A 513 -1.28 -7.65 -28.80
C ILE A 513 0.04 -8.44 -28.93
N GLN A 514 0.08 -9.68 -28.41
CA GLN A 514 1.23 -10.57 -28.58
C GLN A 514 1.47 -10.86 -30.06
N LYS A 515 0.44 -11.18 -30.85
CA LYS A 515 0.59 -11.37 -32.31
C LYS A 515 1.11 -10.12 -33.01
N LEU A 516 0.59 -8.94 -32.66
CA LEU A 516 1.09 -7.67 -33.23
C LEU A 516 2.57 -7.43 -32.89
N PHE A 517 3.01 -7.80 -31.68
CA PHE A 517 4.41 -7.72 -31.29
C PHE A 517 5.29 -8.72 -32.07
N ASP A 518 4.84 -9.98 -32.16
CA ASP A 518 5.57 -11.06 -32.83
C ASP A 518 5.71 -10.77 -34.34
N GLU A 519 4.70 -10.17 -34.96
CA GLU A 519 4.68 -9.75 -36.35
C GLU A 519 5.42 -8.42 -36.61
N GLY A 520 5.90 -7.73 -35.57
CA GLY A 520 6.60 -6.45 -35.71
C GLY A 520 5.70 -5.26 -36.03
N LEU A 521 4.40 -5.36 -35.78
CA LEU A 521 3.38 -4.40 -36.21
C LEU A 521 3.04 -3.34 -35.17
N LEU A 522 3.47 -3.46 -33.91
CA LEU A 522 3.31 -2.37 -32.95
C LEU A 522 3.97 -1.11 -33.49
N MET A 523 3.28 0.05 -33.44
CA MET A 523 3.77 1.30 -34.05
C MET A 523 5.23 1.62 -33.72
N ASN A 524 5.61 1.49 -32.45
CA ASN A 524 6.96 1.78 -32.00
C ASN A 524 8.01 0.82 -32.59
N GLN A 525 7.65 -0.45 -32.81
CA GLN A 525 8.50 -1.48 -33.41
C GLN A 525 8.56 -1.33 -34.93
N LYS A 526 7.40 -1.17 -35.58
CA LYS A 526 7.25 -1.06 -37.03
C LYS A 526 8.08 0.08 -37.63
N PHE A 527 8.14 1.22 -36.95
CA PHE A 527 8.92 2.38 -37.38
C PHE A 527 10.33 2.43 -36.79
N GLY A 528 10.76 1.42 -36.01
CA GLY A 528 12.09 1.39 -35.39
C GLY A 528 12.33 2.54 -34.41
N VAL A 529 11.25 3.10 -33.82
CA VAL A 529 11.31 4.26 -32.92
C VAL A 529 11.18 3.88 -31.44
N ARG A 530 10.98 2.60 -31.13
CA ARG A 530 10.94 2.06 -29.76
C ARG A 530 12.27 2.38 -29.07
N GLY A 531 12.20 3.17 -28.01
CA GLY A 531 13.36 3.45 -27.17
C GLY A 531 13.80 2.23 -26.37
N LYS A 532 14.95 2.33 -25.71
CA LYS A 532 15.44 1.30 -24.79
C LYS A 532 14.43 1.09 -23.67
N ASP A 533 14.19 -0.17 -23.32
CA ASP A 533 13.30 -0.57 -22.24
C ASP A 533 14.16 -0.99 -21.03
N THR A 534 14.56 0.01 -20.24
CA THR A 534 15.47 -0.20 -19.11
C THR A 534 14.90 -1.18 -18.09
N VAL A 535 13.57 -1.23 -17.93
CA VAL A 535 12.90 -2.16 -17.01
C VAL A 535 12.96 -3.59 -17.52
N GLN A 536 12.64 -3.83 -18.79
CA GLN A 536 12.71 -5.18 -19.38
C GLN A 536 14.15 -5.67 -19.53
N ASP A 537 15.08 -4.78 -19.86
CA ASP A 537 16.52 -5.06 -19.89
C ASP A 537 17.02 -5.53 -18.51
N PHE A 538 16.54 -4.92 -17.42
CA PHE A 538 16.85 -5.38 -16.06
C PHE A 538 16.30 -6.77 -15.78
N LEU A 539 15.08 -7.05 -16.21
CA LEU A 539 14.48 -8.37 -16.06
C LEU A 539 15.08 -9.41 -17.01
N SER A 540 15.91 -8.98 -17.98
CA SER A 540 16.38 -9.82 -19.09
C SER A 540 15.21 -10.50 -19.83
N ILE A 541 14.12 -9.75 -20.03
CA ILE A 541 12.91 -10.19 -20.74
C ILE A 541 12.81 -9.42 -22.05
N HIS A 542 12.50 -10.11 -23.16
CA HIS A 542 12.35 -9.45 -24.46
C HIS A 542 11.01 -8.70 -24.61
N PHE A 543 9.92 -9.32 -24.17
CA PHE A 543 8.58 -8.73 -24.13
C PHE A 543 7.67 -9.58 -23.28
N THR A 544 6.84 -8.93 -22.47
CA THR A 544 5.75 -9.60 -21.75
C THR A 544 4.68 -8.58 -21.39
N LEU A 545 3.42 -9.02 -21.42
CA LEU A 545 2.26 -8.29 -20.90
C LEU A 545 1.74 -8.90 -19.58
N ASP A 546 2.41 -9.95 -19.11
CA ASP A 546 1.94 -10.81 -18.04
C ASP A 546 2.21 -10.25 -16.67
N TYR A 547 1.28 -10.50 -15.75
CA TYR A 547 1.58 -10.33 -14.33
C TYR A 547 2.80 -11.21 -13.94
N PRO A 548 3.74 -10.69 -13.12
CA PRO A 548 3.87 -9.29 -12.70
C PRO A 548 4.71 -8.43 -13.66
N ALA A 549 5.48 -9.07 -14.55
CA ALA A 549 6.54 -8.43 -15.31
C ALA A 549 6.05 -7.41 -16.37
N GLY A 550 4.78 -7.43 -16.76
CA GLY A 550 4.17 -6.44 -17.66
C GLY A 550 3.81 -5.12 -16.98
N LEU A 551 3.75 -5.08 -15.65
CA LEU A 551 3.18 -3.98 -14.86
C LEU A 551 3.95 -2.66 -14.99
N TRP A 552 5.26 -2.71 -15.27
CA TRP A 552 6.09 -1.51 -15.35
C TRP A 552 5.55 -0.46 -16.32
N ARG A 553 4.78 -0.87 -17.32
CA ARG A 553 4.11 -0.02 -18.32
C ARG A 553 3.13 0.98 -17.71
N TRP A 554 2.65 0.71 -16.51
CA TRP A 554 1.80 1.60 -15.73
C TRP A 554 2.61 2.70 -15.05
N PHE A 555 3.82 2.37 -14.60
CA PHE A 555 4.61 3.19 -13.69
C PHE A 555 5.80 3.89 -14.37
N HIS A 556 6.24 3.43 -15.53
CA HIS A 556 7.42 3.95 -16.21
C HIS A 556 7.12 4.23 -17.69
N LYS A 557 7.65 5.35 -18.19
CA LYS A 557 7.47 5.79 -19.57
C LYS A 557 8.80 6.17 -20.20
N GLY A 558 9.33 5.28 -21.03
CA GLY A 558 10.46 5.59 -21.90
C GLY A 558 10.04 6.23 -23.23
N LYS A 559 11.04 6.61 -24.03
CA LYS A 559 10.82 7.13 -25.40
C LYS A 559 10.09 6.10 -26.26
N ASN A 560 8.85 6.40 -26.65
CA ASN A 560 7.97 5.50 -27.43
C ASN A 560 7.81 4.08 -26.84
N THR A 561 8.02 3.89 -25.52
CA THR A 561 7.82 2.60 -24.84
C THR A 561 7.22 2.82 -23.44
N PRO A 562 6.16 2.11 -23.05
CA PRO A 562 5.34 1.24 -23.90
C PRO A 562 4.60 2.02 -24.99
N SER A 563 4.09 1.33 -26.01
CA SER A 563 3.07 1.87 -26.91
C SER A 563 1.73 2.06 -26.18
N GLU A 564 0.79 2.80 -26.79
CA GLU A 564 -0.51 3.05 -26.17
C GLU A 564 -1.31 1.76 -25.95
N ILE A 565 -1.37 0.88 -26.95
CA ILE A 565 -2.06 -0.41 -26.86
C ILE A 565 -1.48 -1.31 -25.76
N GLU A 566 -0.15 -1.31 -25.59
CA GLU A 566 0.51 -2.01 -24.49
C GLU A 566 0.15 -1.43 -23.12
N ARG A 567 0.13 -0.09 -22.98
CA ARG A 567 -0.20 0.60 -21.73
C ARG A 567 -1.67 0.38 -21.35
N ARG A 568 -2.58 0.50 -22.32
CA ARG A 568 -4.02 0.30 -22.13
C ARG A 568 -4.35 -1.13 -21.75
N PHE A 569 -3.69 -2.12 -22.35
CA PHE A 569 -3.87 -3.51 -21.91
C PHE A 569 -3.51 -3.71 -20.43
N VAL A 570 -2.41 -3.09 -19.97
CA VAL A 570 -2.05 -3.13 -18.55
C VAL A 570 -3.09 -2.40 -17.69
N GLU A 571 -3.68 -1.31 -18.19
CA GLU A 571 -4.83 -0.65 -17.54
C GLU A 571 -6.01 -1.60 -17.33
N VAL A 572 -6.30 -2.49 -18.29
CA VAL A 572 -7.43 -3.42 -18.17
C VAL A 572 -7.27 -4.31 -16.94
N TRP A 573 -6.12 -4.95 -16.76
CA TRP A 573 -5.93 -5.89 -15.65
C TRP A 573 -5.48 -5.25 -14.34
N PHE A 574 -4.82 -4.08 -14.39
CA PHE A 574 -4.31 -3.39 -13.21
C PHE A 574 -5.23 -2.26 -12.71
N ARG A 575 -6.31 -1.93 -13.44
CA ARG A 575 -7.32 -0.94 -13.01
C ARG A 575 -8.73 -1.47 -13.17
N TRP A 576 -9.18 -1.74 -14.40
CA TRP A 576 -10.60 -1.96 -14.67
C TRP A 576 -11.13 -3.30 -14.14
N ILE A 577 -10.35 -4.36 -14.24
CA ILE A 577 -10.71 -5.63 -13.62
C ILE A 577 -10.62 -5.55 -12.10
N LEU A 578 -9.73 -4.71 -11.56
CA LEU A 578 -9.66 -4.49 -10.12
C LEU A 578 -10.87 -3.70 -9.62
N HIS A 579 -11.40 -2.75 -10.39
CA HIS A 579 -12.70 -2.12 -10.09
C HIS A 579 -13.83 -3.14 -10.14
N TYR A 580 -13.89 -3.99 -11.17
CA TYR A 580 -14.88 -5.07 -11.23
C TYR A 580 -14.79 -5.99 -10.01
N TYR A 581 -13.57 -6.45 -9.67
CA TYR A 581 -13.29 -7.30 -8.54
C TYR A 581 -13.68 -6.63 -7.21
N LYS A 582 -13.09 -5.48 -6.88
CA LYS A 582 -13.33 -4.80 -5.61
C LYS A 582 -14.79 -4.33 -5.50
N GLY A 583 -15.38 -3.80 -6.57
CA GLY A 583 -16.79 -3.43 -6.63
C GLY A 583 -17.73 -4.60 -6.33
N THR A 584 -17.51 -5.74 -7.01
CA THR A 584 -18.36 -6.93 -6.83
C THR A 584 -18.20 -7.54 -5.43
N PHE A 585 -16.98 -7.66 -4.92
CA PHE A 585 -16.73 -8.30 -3.63
C PHE A 585 -17.14 -7.43 -2.43
N HIS A 586 -17.19 -6.10 -2.58
CA HIS A 586 -17.68 -5.19 -1.55
C HIS A 586 -19.15 -4.79 -1.73
N GLY A 587 -19.82 -5.22 -2.79
CA GLY A 587 -21.25 -4.95 -3.02
C GLY A 587 -21.55 -3.55 -3.55
N SER A 588 -20.62 -2.94 -4.29
CA SER A 588 -20.85 -1.70 -5.04
C SER A 588 -21.20 -2.00 -6.49
N PRO A 589 -22.48 -1.81 -6.89
CA PRO A 589 -22.94 -2.15 -8.23
C PRO A 589 -22.31 -1.25 -9.31
N ASP A 590 -22.12 0.04 -9.04
CA ASP A 590 -21.60 0.98 -10.04
C ASP A 590 -20.09 0.80 -10.27
N ILE A 591 -19.32 0.60 -9.20
CA ILE A 591 -17.89 0.31 -9.31
C ILE A 591 -17.66 -1.04 -9.99
N SER A 592 -18.49 -2.05 -9.68
CA SER A 592 -18.47 -3.33 -10.37
C SER A 592 -18.75 -3.16 -11.87
N PHE A 593 -19.84 -2.49 -12.22
CA PHE A 593 -20.34 -2.47 -13.58
C PHE A 593 -19.73 -1.36 -14.44
N HIS A 594 -20.07 -0.09 -14.17
CA HIS A 594 -19.69 1.05 -15.01
C HIS A 594 -18.21 1.39 -14.90
N GLN A 595 -17.63 1.34 -13.69
CA GLN A 595 -16.21 1.64 -13.49
C GLN A 595 -15.32 0.40 -13.63
N GLY A 596 -15.93 -0.80 -13.68
CA GLY A 596 -15.24 -2.07 -13.87
C GLY A 596 -15.45 -2.65 -15.26
N ILE A 597 -16.37 -3.61 -15.39
CA ILE A 597 -16.50 -4.45 -16.60
C ILE A 597 -16.82 -3.66 -17.87
N VAL A 598 -17.59 -2.56 -17.77
CA VAL A 598 -17.87 -1.70 -18.93
C VAL A 598 -16.59 -1.06 -19.47
N GLN A 599 -15.64 -0.69 -18.60
CA GLN A 599 -14.35 -0.17 -19.06
C GLN A 599 -13.50 -1.26 -19.71
N VAL A 600 -13.57 -2.51 -19.23
CA VAL A 600 -12.90 -3.65 -19.89
C VAL A 600 -13.40 -3.83 -21.33
N TRP A 601 -14.71 -3.73 -21.57
CA TRP A 601 -15.28 -3.81 -22.91
C TRP A 601 -14.91 -2.61 -23.80
N LYS A 602 -14.81 -1.42 -23.22
CA LYS A 602 -14.33 -0.24 -23.95
C LYS A 602 -12.88 -0.40 -24.42
N GLU A 603 -12.01 -0.94 -23.56
CA GLU A 603 -10.63 -1.23 -23.97
C GLU A 603 -10.57 -2.41 -24.96
N ASP A 604 -11.47 -3.41 -24.89
CA ASP A 604 -11.59 -4.47 -25.92
C ASP A 604 -11.88 -3.86 -27.29
N ALA A 605 -12.87 -2.96 -27.38
CA ALA A 605 -13.22 -2.27 -28.61
C ALA A 605 -12.06 -1.42 -29.17
N TYR A 606 -11.32 -0.74 -28.29
CA TYR A 606 -10.13 0.02 -28.69
C TYR A 606 -9.04 -0.90 -29.25
N ILE A 607 -8.74 -2.02 -28.57
CA ILE A 607 -7.73 -2.99 -29.02
C ILE A 607 -8.11 -3.59 -30.37
N ASP A 608 -9.39 -3.90 -30.59
CA ASP A 608 -9.90 -4.41 -31.85
C ASP A 608 -9.71 -3.40 -33.01
N GLU A 609 -10.01 -2.12 -32.75
CA GLU A 609 -9.84 -1.06 -33.73
C GLU A 609 -8.37 -0.78 -34.02
N GLU A 610 -7.52 -0.75 -32.99
CA GLU A 610 -6.09 -0.49 -33.13
C GLU A 610 -5.38 -1.63 -33.86
N GLU A 611 -5.72 -2.89 -33.56
CA GLU A 611 -5.24 -4.05 -34.34
C GLU A 611 -5.59 -3.88 -35.83
N LEU A 612 -6.84 -3.52 -36.15
CA LEU A 612 -7.27 -3.32 -37.52
C LEU A 612 -6.47 -2.20 -38.21
N LYS A 613 -6.26 -1.07 -37.54
CA LYS A 613 -5.47 0.06 -38.05
C LYS A 613 -4.05 -0.36 -38.38
N LEU A 614 -3.36 -1.05 -37.47
CA LEU A 614 -1.98 -1.49 -37.66
C LEU A 614 -1.85 -2.47 -38.83
N ARG A 615 -2.78 -3.42 -38.93
CA ARG A 615 -2.81 -4.37 -40.05
C ARG A 615 -3.12 -3.69 -41.38
N LYS A 616 -4.02 -2.70 -41.42
CA LYS A 616 -4.31 -1.91 -42.64
C LYS A 616 -3.17 -1.00 -43.06
N LEU A 617 -2.46 -0.41 -42.10
CA LEU A 617 -1.25 0.35 -42.37
C LEU A 617 -0.17 -0.54 -43.00
N ASP A 618 0.05 -1.74 -42.45
CA ASP A 618 0.98 -2.70 -43.04
C ASP A 618 0.59 -3.13 -44.46
N GLU A 619 -0.70 -3.41 -44.67
CA GLU A 619 -1.24 -3.72 -46.00
C GLU A 619 -0.98 -2.60 -47.01
N LEU A 620 -1.23 -1.34 -46.60
CA LEU A 620 -1.02 -0.17 -47.44
C LEU A 620 0.46 0.04 -47.79
N GLU A 621 1.36 -0.07 -46.81
CA GLU A 621 2.80 0.04 -47.03
C GLU A 621 3.31 -1.03 -47.99
N ARG A 622 2.84 -2.28 -47.87
CA ARG A 622 3.20 -3.35 -48.82
C ARG A 622 2.76 -3.02 -50.24
N LYS A 623 1.54 -2.48 -50.42
CA LYS A 623 1.05 -2.05 -51.74
C LYS A 623 1.86 -0.90 -52.30
N ILE A 624 2.22 0.10 -51.48
CA ILE A 624 3.07 1.22 -51.90
C ILE A 624 4.43 0.72 -52.39
N ARG A 625 5.10 -0.16 -51.62
CA ARG A 625 6.39 -0.75 -52.03
C ARG A 625 6.29 -1.53 -53.34
N GLN A 626 5.20 -2.26 -53.56
CA GLN A 626 4.96 -2.98 -54.82
C GLN A 626 4.79 -2.02 -56.00
N LEU A 627 4.10 -0.90 -55.81
CA LEU A 627 3.93 0.14 -56.84
C LEU A 627 5.27 0.84 -57.15
N GLU A 628 6.04 1.21 -56.14
CA GLU A 628 7.38 1.81 -56.30
C GLU A 628 8.33 0.86 -57.05
N GLN A 629 8.34 -0.42 -56.70
CA GLN A 629 9.14 -1.43 -57.41
C GLN A 629 8.69 -1.60 -58.86
N SER A 630 7.38 -1.56 -59.12
CA SER A 630 6.83 -1.66 -60.48
C SER A 630 7.22 -0.45 -61.32
N GLN A 631 7.15 0.76 -60.77
CA GLN A 631 7.60 1.99 -61.43
C GLN A 631 9.11 1.97 -61.71
N LEU A 632 9.93 1.53 -60.74
CA LEU A 632 11.38 1.39 -60.94
C LEU A 632 11.73 0.39 -62.04
N ARG A 633 11.01 -0.74 -62.13
CA ARG A 633 11.19 -1.70 -63.23
C ARG A 633 10.81 -1.10 -64.57
N GLN A 634 9.71 -0.36 -64.65
CA GLN A 634 9.27 0.31 -65.86
C GLN A 634 10.26 1.41 -66.31
N ALA A 635 10.79 2.20 -65.38
CA ALA A 635 11.81 3.21 -65.65
C ALA A 635 13.13 2.59 -66.17
N ARG A 636 13.58 1.48 -65.59
CA ARG A 636 14.75 0.74 -66.07
C ARG A 636 14.53 0.09 -67.43
N GLY A 637 13.33 -0.41 -67.70
CA GLY A 637 12.96 -0.98 -69.01
C GLY A 637 12.90 0.07 -70.13
N ASN A 638 12.52 1.31 -69.81
CA ASN A 638 12.46 2.41 -70.78
C ASN A 638 13.82 3.11 -71.01
N GLY A 639 14.78 3.00 -70.09
CA GLY A 639 16.14 3.54 -70.27
C GLY A 639 17.13 2.60 -71.00
N ALA A 640 16.69 1.37 -71.30
CA ALA A 640 17.46 0.37 -72.07
C ALA A 640 16.98 0.25 -73.53
N ARG A 641 15.96 1.02 -73.92
CA ARG A 641 15.59 1.30 -75.32
C ARG A 641 16.10 2.69 -75.68
#